data_AF-A0A950BPM2-F1
#
_entry.id   AF-A0A950BPM2-F1
#
_cell.length_a   1.000
_cell.length_b   1.000
_cell.length_c   1.000
_cell.angle_alpha   90.00
_cell.angle_beta   90.00
_cell.angle_gamma   90.00
#
_symmetry.space_group_name_H-M   'P 1'
#
loop_
_entity.id
_entity.type
_entity.pdbx_description
1 polymer ?
#
loop_
_entity_poly.entity_id
_entity_poly.type
_entity_poly.pdbx_seq_one_letter_code
_entity_poly.pdbx_strand_id
1 'polypeptide(L)'
;MLWAAICSGLYWAWQAGRLKYPYHLDLLALGGLALLNVGFFWQVLFDGAQMPNGGGDLASFLYPMYAFASQSLHAGHLPLWNPYLFSGMPFLADIQSGLFYPPNFLIERLARPFDYASMEWLAMLHYVLAGWFAYLLGRSLGVTRLGAVVGGLVWMWSGFMVAQLGHLNMVEVAVWLPLELLLLRQALLGNRLRLTLPLTAAVLAVAFFAGHTQLFLYELLALVLFVALWGHYRRSIPVLAIALAGAAALGAVQILPSLQLTTLSLRSGISYQESTQFALAPARLLTLLVPHFFGENAQNYWGSWTTTEVFGYAGILPLVLALAALRLRSRQDTRFWFWIGLLGVLLSLGSATVLQGWLYRFVPGFDKVRAPGRFLAFFDLGVAMLAGYGFDAVRQIRGRTRLTVQRLRLLTGGAFLVVAVAGLPAAYGILLTHQHDDAVIFHRLEVATSGATILALLLAASYGWLTLRRRWTASFAAMGIALVAVDLGSAGYNFNPGYTDATAAFSQPVAVVDFVRSHATAGARIDSATNVDDVFPPDLPLLDRVPSLWGLFNPVQLSDYYDYWKTYVPGRGSALYDALGARYVVAKKDTPLDAKFKPVFTDDKQMNVYEDPAAYPRAFAVANSAGGSHDQAVQTMRGSSFDPAHQAVLEGGPGIQGSGGPWPATNFAESGDGASFDVNVPQPAAVVVSTAYYPGWNAVVDGQPAQLFRADVAFQGLSLAAGQHHVDLRFDPALFKVGAVVSGLGWLSAGVLVLIA
;
A
#
# COMPACT_ATOMS: atom_id res chain seq x y z
N MET A 1 7.89 9.18 30.23
CA MET A 1 9.00 9.70 31.08
C MET A 1 10.16 10.25 30.25
N LEU A 2 10.72 9.49 29.30
CA LEU A 2 11.84 9.95 28.44
C LEU A 2 11.55 11.28 27.72
N TRP A 3 10.36 11.41 27.11
CA TRP A 3 9.95 12.65 26.42
C TRP A 3 9.99 13.89 27.33
N ALA A 4 9.46 13.75 28.55
CA ALA A 4 9.47 14.83 29.54
C ALA A 4 10.90 15.19 29.97
N ALA A 5 11.76 14.19 30.18
CA ALA A 5 13.17 14.42 30.51
C ALA A 5 13.92 15.20 29.42
N ILE A 6 13.75 14.81 28.15
CA ILE A 6 14.35 15.53 27.01
C ILE A 6 13.80 16.97 26.95
N CYS A 7 12.49 17.14 27.11
CA CYS A 7 11.85 18.45 27.09
C CYS A 7 12.37 19.36 28.22
N SER A 8 12.47 18.85 29.44
CA SER A 8 13.02 19.58 30.59
C SER A 8 14.50 19.92 30.39
N GLY A 9 15.29 19.00 29.82
CA GLY A 9 16.69 19.26 29.48
C GLY A 9 16.85 20.38 28.46
N LEU A 10 16.05 20.37 27.38
CA LEU A 10 16.03 21.44 26.37
C LEU A 10 15.55 22.78 26.94
N TYR A 11 14.58 22.76 27.85
CA TYR A 11 14.11 23.95 28.56
C TYR A 11 15.22 24.55 29.41
N TRP A 12 15.89 23.73 30.23
CA TRP A 12 16.97 24.18 31.08
C TRP A 12 18.16 24.70 30.27
N ALA A 13 18.55 24.01 29.19
CA ALA A 13 19.60 24.47 28.29
C ALA A 13 19.27 25.80 27.60
N TRP A 14 18.00 26.04 27.25
CA TRP A 14 17.54 27.31 26.72
C TRP A 14 17.54 28.43 27.77
N GLN A 15 17.01 28.17 28.97
CA GLN A 15 17.05 29.11 30.10
C GLN A 15 18.47 29.49 30.49
N ALA A 16 19.40 28.53 30.46
CA ALA A 16 20.82 28.75 30.71
C ALA A 16 21.56 29.43 29.54
N GLY A 17 20.87 29.84 28.47
CA GLY A 17 21.45 30.52 27.30
C GLY A 17 22.30 29.63 26.39
N ARG A 18 22.37 28.31 26.64
CA ARG A 18 23.14 27.35 25.83
C ARG A 18 22.48 27.07 24.47
N LEU A 19 21.16 27.24 24.38
CA LEU A 19 20.40 27.15 23.15
C LEU A 19 19.81 28.51 22.80
N LYS A 20 20.02 28.98 21.55
CA LYS A 20 19.44 30.24 21.06
C LYS A 20 17.94 30.15 20.81
N TYR A 21 17.44 28.94 20.50
CA TYR A 21 16.04 28.70 20.17
C TYR A 21 15.36 27.80 21.22
N PRO A 22 14.10 28.06 21.59
CA PRO A 22 13.38 27.28 22.58
C PRO A 22 12.84 25.97 21.98
N TYR A 23 13.73 25.02 21.69
CA TYR A 23 13.39 23.73 21.06
C TYR A 23 12.41 22.88 21.90
N HIS A 24 12.39 23.07 23.22
CA HIS A 24 11.42 22.41 24.11
C HIS A 24 9.97 22.70 23.69
N LEU A 25 9.66 23.88 23.14
CA LEU A 25 8.30 24.21 22.68
C LEU A 25 7.91 23.45 21.41
N ASP A 26 8.87 23.20 20.51
CA ASP A 26 8.62 22.36 19.34
C ASP A 26 8.43 20.90 19.78
N LEU A 27 9.23 20.42 20.73
CA LEU A 27 9.06 19.08 21.30
C LEU A 27 7.72 18.89 22.03
N LEU A 28 7.22 19.91 22.72
CA LEU A 28 5.87 19.90 23.30
C LEU A 28 4.77 19.83 22.23
N ALA A 29 4.93 20.55 21.12
CA ALA A 29 3.98 20.51 20.01
C ALA A 29 3.93 19.11 19.37
N LEU A 30 5.10 18.51 19.11
CA LEU A 30 5.21 17.15 18.60
C LEU A 30 4.60 16.12 19.57
N GLY A 31 4.85 16.28 20.88
CA GLY A 31 4.24 15.43 21.91
C GLY A 31 2.73 15.59 21.99
N GLY A 32 2.22 16.81 21.82
CA GLY A 32 0.79 17.09 21.75
C GLY A 32 0.09 16.40 20.56
N LEU A 33 0.72 16.41 19.38
CA LEU A 33 0.21 15.67 18.21
C LEU A 33 0.20 14.16 18.48
N ALA A 34 1.26 13.61 19.08
CA ALA A 34 1.31 12.19 19.44
C ALA A 34 0.24 11.81 20.47
N LEU A 35 -0.02 12.67 21.48
CA LEU A 35 -1.07 12.46 22.47
C LEU A 35 -2.47 12.54 21.86
N LEU A 36 -2.71 13.47 20.92
CA LEU A 36 -3.96 13.50 20.17
C LEU A 36 -4.16 12.19 19.42
N ASN A 37 -3.11 11.63 18.81
CA ASN A 37 -3.18 10.36 18.09
C ASN A 37 -3.61 9.18 18.98
N VAL A 38 -3.14 9.14 20.24
CA VAL A 38 -3.64 8.16 21.24
C VAL A 38 -5.16 8.32 21.46
N GLY A 39 -5.65 9.56 21.48
CA GLY A 39 -7.08 9.85 21.58
C GLY A 39 -7.88 9.48 20.33
N PHE A 40 -7.28 9.48 19.14
CA PHE A 40 -7.93 9.02 17.91
C PHE A 40 -8.07 7.49 17.88
N PHE A 41 -7.01 6.78 18.24
CA PHE A 41 -6.96 5.31 18.30
C PHE A 41 -7.42 4.74 19.64
N TRP A 42 -8.23 5.47 20.40
CA TRP A 42 -8.64 5.05 21.76
C TRP A 42 -9.39 3.71 21.77
N GLN A 43 -10.18 3.42 20.72
CA GLN A 43 -10.91 2.16 20.58
C GLN A 43 -9.95 0.97 20.43
N VAL A 44 -8.90 1.13 19.64
CA VAL A 44 -7.86 0.09 19.45
C VAL A 44 -7.04 -0.08 20.72
N LEU A 45 -6.64 1.03 21.35
CA LEU A 45 -5.74 1.01 22.51
C LEU A 45 -6.41 0.57 23.83
N PHE A 46 -7.71 0.83 24.00
CA PHE A 46 -8.39 0.67 25.29
C PHE A 46 -9.70 -0.13 25.23
N ASP A 47 -10.33 -0.28 24.06
CA ASP A 47 -11.62 -0.96 23.90
C ASP A 47 -11.52 -2.31 23.16
N GLY A 48 -10.31 -2.68 22.71
CA GLY A 48 -10.05 -3.93 22.00
C GLY A 48 -10.61 -3.97 20.57
N ALA A 49 -10.92 -2.81 19.99
CA ALA A 49 -11.29 -2.73 18.57
C ALA A 49 -10.07 -3.02 17.68
N GLN A 50 -10.32 -3.55 16.50
CA GLN A 50 -9.34 -3.66 15.42
C GLN A 50 -9.76 -2.77 14.25
N MET A 51 -8.77 -2.17 13.58
CA MET A 51 -9.00 -1.26 12.47
C MET A 51 -8.12 -1.63 11.26
N PRO A 52 -8.70 -1.84 10.07
CA PRO A 52 -10.13 -1.75 9.75
C PRO A 52 -10.93 -3.01 10.18
N ASN A 53 -12.25 -2.87 10.25
CA ASN A 53 -13.18 -3.96 10.56
C ASN A 53 -13.03 -5.09 9.53
N GLY A 54 -12.89 -6.31 10.02
CA GLY A 54 -12.59 -7.49 9.19
C GLY A 54 -11.18 -7.48 8.59
N GLY A 55 -10.32 -6.54 8.98
CA GLY A 55 -8.91 -6.46 8.61
C GLY A 55 -8.62 -5.93 7.20
N GLY A 56 -9.48 -6.19 6.21
CA GLY A 56 -9.24 -5.79 4.82
C GLY A 56 -7.88 -6.26 4.29
N ASP A 57 -7.29 -5.51 3.37
CA ASP A 57 -5.95 -5.81 2.82
C ASP A 57 -4.84 -5.80 3.89
N LEU A 58 -5.05 -5.08 5.01
CA LEU A 58 -4.09 -5.08 6.11
C LEU A 58 -3.94 -6.48 6.72
N ALA A 59 -5.04 -7.21 6.89
CA ALA A 59 -5.03 -8.57 7.44
C ALA A 59 -4.87 -9.64 6.36
N SER A 60 -5.51 -9.47 5.20
CA SER A 60 -5.56 -10.51 4.16
C SER A 60 -4.32 -10.56 3.27
N PHE A 61 -3.56 -9.45 3.16
CA PHE A 61 -2.41 -9.31 2.26
C PHE A 61 -1.12 -8.91 2.99
N LEU A 62 -1.11 -7.74 3.64
CA LEU A 62 0.13 -7.17 4.20
C LEU A 62 0.61 -7.95 5.43
N TYR A 63 -0.30 -8.34 6.32
CA TYR A 63 0.06 -9.12 7.51
C TYR A 63 0.77 -10.44 7.17
N PRO A 64 0.25 -11.32 6.29
CA PRO A 64 0.94 -12.53 5.88
C PRO A 64 2.34 -12.27 5.30
N MET A 65 2.49 -11.23 4.49
CA MET A 65 3.78 -10.87 3.90
C MET A 65 4.80 -10.44 4.96
N TYR A 66 4.41 -9.58 5.91
CA TYR A 66 5.32 -9.06 6.94
C TYR A 66 5.65 -10.12 7.98
N ALA A 67 4.68 -10.97 8.33
CA ALA A 67 4.92 -12.12 9.17
C ALA A 67 5.89 -13.11 8.52
N PHE A 68 5.76 -13.39 7.21
CA PHE A 68 6.71 -14.23 6.47
C PHE A 68 8.12 -13.61 6.43
N ALA A 69 8.23 -12.30 6.20
CA ALA A 69 9.49 -11.57 6.28
C ALA A 69 10.13 -11.69 7.68
N SER A 70 9.37 -11.42 8.74
CA SER A 70 9.82 -11.54 10.13
C SER A 70 10.32 -12.95 10.46
N GLN A 71 9.54 -13.98 10.15
CA GLN A 71 9.92 -15.38 10.37
C GLN A 71 11.20 -15.74 9.61
N SER A 72 11.32 -15.29 8.36
CA SER A 72 12.48 -15.53 7.51
C SER A 72 13.75 -14.90 8.09
N LEU A 73 13.64 -13.63 8.51
CA LEU A 73 14.73 -12.89 9.13
C LEU A 73 15.18 -13.52 10.46
N HIS A 74 14.24 -13.99 11.31
CA HIS A 74 14.58 -14.70 12.55
C HIS A 74 15.24 -16.06 12.30
N ALA A 75 14.89 -16.73 11.20
CA ALA A 75 15.57 -17.94 10.75
C ALA A 75 16.96 -17.67 10.12
N GLY A 76 17.38 -16.40 10.02
CA GLY A 76 18.71 -16.02 9.55
C GLY A 76 18.85 -15.97 8.04
N HIS A 77 17.74 -15.98 7.29
CA HIS A 77 17.75 -15.89 5.84
C HIS A 77 17.00 -14.64 5.35
N LEU A 78 17.49 -14.06 4.25
CA LEU A 78 16.80 -12.98 3.54
C LEU A 78 15.89 -13.63 2.49
N PRO A 79 14.56 -13.49 2.54
CA PRO A 79 13.67 -14.17 1.61
C PRO A 79 13.73 -13.52 0.22
N LEU A 80 14.44 -14.15 -0.74
CA LEU A 80 14.47 -13.69 -2.12
C LEU A 80 13.28 -14.24 -2.92
N TRP A 81 12.87 -15.47 -2.60
CA TRP A 81 11.77 -16.21 -3.22
C TRP A 81 10.70 -16.60 -2.22
N ASN A 82 9.43 -16.54 -2.65
CA ASN A 82 8.27 -17.07 -1.94
C ASN A 82 7.80 -18.34 -2.67
N PRO A 83 8.06 -19.56 -2.16
CA PRO A 83 7.61 -20.80 -2.78
C PRO A 83 6.13 -21.14 -2.47
N TYR A 84 5.48 -20.38 -1.59
CA TYR A 84 4.21 -20.76 -0.98
C TYR A 84 2.98 -20.24 -1.71
N LEU A 85 3.08 -19.15 -2.49
CA LEU A 85 1.97 -18.60 -3.27
C LEU A 85 2.25 -18.65 -4.77
N PHE A 86 1.20 -18.78 -5.57
CA PHE A 86 1.24 -18.68 -7.05
C PHE A 86 2.24 -19.60 -7.74
N SER A 87 2.46 -20.79 -7.21
CA SER A 87 3.52 -21.68 -7.69
C SER A 87 4.95 -21.15 -7.55
N GLY A 88 5.17 -20.12 -6.74
CA GLY A 88 6.45 -19.44 -6.61
C GLY A 88 6.40 -18.01 -7.15
N MET A 89 6.91 -17.04 -6.40
CA MET A 89 7.08 -15.67 -6.86
C MET A 89 8.31 -15.01 -6.21
N PRO A 90 8.96 -14.02 -6.86
CA PRO A 90 10.13 -13.35 -6.29
C PRO A 90 9.72 -12.39 -5.16
N PHE A 91 9.83 -12.82 -3.91
CA PHE A 91 9.37 -12.10 -2.73
C PHE A 91 10.05 -10.74 -2.56
N LEU A 92 11.39 -10.69 -2.60
CA LEU A 92 12.13 -9.43 -2.43
C LEU A 92 11.85 -8.45 -3.58
N ALA A 93 11.61 -8.96 -4.79
CA ALA A 93 11.32 -8.10 -5.94
C ALA A 93 9.90 -7.49 -5.86
N ASP A 94 8.99 -8.10 -5.10
CA ASP A 94 7.72 -7.48 -4.77
C ASP A 94 7.95 -6.34 -3.76
N ILE A 95 7.84 -5.11 -4.26
CA ILE A 95 8.05 -3.91 -3.46
C ILE A 95 7.07 -3.82 -2.28
N GLN A 96 5.89 -4.45 -2.37
CA GLN A 96 4.88 -4.42 -1.31
C GLN A 96 5.33 -5.21 -0.06
N SER A 97 6.39 -6.00 -0.16
CA SER A 97 7.03 -6.66 1.00
C SER A 97 7.57 -5.66 2.03
N GLY A 98 7.91 -4.43 1.61
CA GLY A 98 8.44 -3.42 2.53
C GLY A 98 9.72 -3.83 3.26
N LEU A 99 10.42 -4.87 2.79
CA LEU A 99 11.50 -5.55 3.53
C LEU A 99 12.68 -4.62 3.89
N PHE A 100 12.98 -3.64 3.04
CA PHE A 100 14.02 -2.64 3.28
C PHE A 100 13.49 -1.34 3.91
N TYR A 101 12.19 -1.25 4.19
CA TYR A 101 11.62 -0.09 4.86
C TYR A 101 12.04 -0.11 6.33
N PRO A 102 12.77 0.91 6.84
CA PRO A 102 13.38 0.83 8.16
C PRO A 102 12.41 0.58 9.33
N PRO A 103 11.21 1.18 9.38
CA PRO A 103 10.21 0.85 10.40
C PRO A 103 9.78 -0.62 10.36
N ASN A 104 9.50 -1.17 9.17
CA ASN A 104 9.07 -2.57 9.00
C ASN A 104 10.19 -3.52 9.39
N PHE A 105 11.39 -3.31 8.84
CA PHE A 105 12.57 -4.10 9.19
C PHE A 105 12.84 -4.11 10.70
N LEU A 106 12.68 -2.96 11.38
CA LEU A 106 12.87 -2.88 12.82
C LEU A 106 11.82 -3.70 13.58
N ILE A 107 10.54 -3.54 13.25
CA ILE A 107 9.48 -4.27 13.98
C ILE A 107 9.49 -5.77 13.66
N GLU A 108 9.77 -6.16 12.42
CA GLU A 108 9.92 -7.56 11.99
C GLU A 108 11.06 -8.26 12.74
N ARG A 109 12.11 -7.52 13.11
CA ARG A 109 13.22 -8.03 13.91
C ARG A 109 12.89 -8.09 15.41
N LEU A 110 12.18 -7.10 15.93
CA LEU A 110 11.93 -6.95 17.37
C LEU A 110 10.71 -7.73 17.86
N ALA A 111 9.61 -7.77 17.10
CA ALA A 111 8.39 -8.46 17.48
C ALA A 111 8.58 -9.98 17.45
N ARG A 112 8.21 -10.67 18.54
CA ARG A 112 8.29 -12.13 18.67
C ARG A 112 7.11 -12.63 19.51
N PRO A 113 6.04 -13.19 18.90
CA PRO A 113 5.77 -13.30 17.46
C PRO A 113 5.45 -11.96 16.79
N PHE A 114 5.49 -11.93 15.46
CA PHE A 114 4.92 -10.84 14.67
C PHE A 114 3.42 -11.11 14.46
N ASP A 115 2.57 -10.30 15.09
CA ASP A 115 1.12 -10.46 15.12
C ASP A 115 0.39 -9.30 14.43
N TYR A 116 -0.93 -9.37 14.35
CA TYR A 116 -1.73 -8.30 13.73
C TYR A 116 -1.61 -6.98 14.49
N ALA A 117 -1.51 -7.02 15.83
CA ALA A 117 -1.31 -5.83 16.65
C ALA A 117 -0.01 -5.08 16.26
N SER A 118 1.04 -5.80 15.84
CA SER A 118 2.27 -5.20 15.30
C SER A 118 1.99 -4.31 14.09
N MET A 119 1.06 -4.70 13.21
CA MET A 119 0.62 -3.89 12.06
C MET A 119 -0.14 -2.63 12.52
N GLU A 120 -1.01 -2.76 13.51
CA GLU A 120 -1.76 -1.62 14.06
C GLU A 120 -0.80 -0.62 14.74
N TRP A 121 0.21 -1.08 15.47
CA TRP A 121 1.25 -0.23 16.04
C TRP A 121 2.06 0.49 14.98
N LEU A 122 2.41 -0.18 13.87
CA LEU A 122 3.02 0.46 12.71
C LEU A 122 2.11 1.56 12.15
N ALA A 123 0.83 1.27 11.92
CA ALA A 123 -0.13 2.27 11.42
C ALA A 123 -0.19 3.50 12.34
N MET A 124 -0.34 3.29 13.66
CA MET A 124 -0.36 4.36 14.65
C MET A 124 0.92 5.20 14.67
N LEU A 125 2.09 4.56 14.53
CA LEU A 125 3.38 5.25 14.41
C LEU A 125 3.41 6.17 13.19
N HIS A 126 2.94 5.70 12.04
CA HIS A 126 2.96 6.48 10.80
C HIS A 126 2.05 7.70 10.86
N TYR A 127 0.92 7.65 11.58
CA TYR A 127 0.10 8.84 11.83
C TYR A 127 0.85 9.90 12.64
N VAL A 128 1.61 9.48 13.66
CA VAL A 128 2.48 10.38 14.43
C VAL A 128 3.54 11.01 13.53
N LEU A 129 4.19 10.21 12.67
CA LEU A 129 5.19 10.69 11.71
C LEU A 129 4.58 11.68 10.71
N ALA A 130 3.39 11.42 10.17
CA ALA A 130 2.67 12.35 9.31
C ALA A 130 2.51 13.71 10.00
N GLY A 131 1.99 13.73 11.23
CA GLY A 131 1.77 14.96 11.99
C GLY A 131 3.08 15.69 12.26
N TRP A 132 4.14 14.96 12.60
CA TRP A 132 5.46 15.53 12.88
C TRP A 132 6.10 16.13 11.63
N PHE A 133 6.09 15.43 10.50
CA PHE A 133 6.71 15.90 9.26
C PHE A 133 5.94 17.08 8.66
N ALA A 134 4.60 17.06 8.70
CA ALA A 134 3.78 18.21 8.32
C ALA A 134 4.00 19.42 9.26
N TYR A 135 4.14 19.19 10.57
CA TYR A 135 4.53 20.23 11.53
C TYR A 135 5.88 20.86 11.15
N LEU A 136 6.91 20.04 10.94
CA LEU A 136 8.26 20.49 10.59
C LEU A 136 8.26 21.26 9.27
N LEU A 137 7.53 20.79 8.26
CA LEU A 137 7.36 21.49 6.98
C LEU A 137 6.74 22.88 7.22
N GLY A 138 5.64 22.96 7.97
CA GLY A 138 4.99 24.22 8.34
C GLY A 138 5.95 25.19 9.05
N ARG A 139 6.78 24.69 9.98
CA ARG A 139 7.80 25.50 10.66
C ARG A 139 8.85 26.02 9.68
N SER A 140 9.31 25.19 8.74
CA SER A 140 10.27 25.58 7.70
C SER A 140 9.73 26.65 6.74
N LEU A 141 8.41 26.66 6.57
CA LEU A 141 7.62 27.61 5.78
C LEU A 141 7.29 28.91 6.52
N GLY A 142 7.77 29.06 7.76
CA GLY A 142 7.55 30.24 8.60
C GLY A 142 6.15 30.34 9.19
N VAL A 143 5.42 29.23 9.30
CA VAL A 143 4.20 29.11 10.10
C VAL A 143 4.60 29.04 11.58
N THR A 144 3.87 29.70 12.49
CA THR A 144 4.15 29.62 13.93
C THR A 144 3.92 28.20 14.46
N ARG A 145 4.38 27.89 15.69
CA ARG A 145 4.18 26.57 16.29
C ARG A 145 2.72 26.14 16.32
N LEU A 146 1.81 27.05 16.69
CA LEU A 146 0.39 26.72 16.80
C LEU A 146 -0.27 26.53 15.43
N GLY A 147 0.09 27.33 14.42
CA GLY A 147 -0.35 27.07 13.06
C GLY A 147 0.22 25.77 12.49
N ALA A 148 1.47 25.44 12.81
CA ALA A 148 2.10 24.18 12.40
C ALA A 148 1.46 22.96 13.09
N VAL A 149 1.00 23.09 14.35
CA VAL A 149 0.18 22.05 15.02
C VAL A 149 -1.12 21.83 14.25
N VAL A 150 -1.80 22.90 13.83
CA VAL A 150 -3.02 22.78 13.01
C VAL A 150 -2.70 22.08 11.68
N GLY A 151 -1.65 22.48 10.98
CA GLY A 151 -1.26 21.80 9.72
C GLY A 151 -0.88 20.33 9.92
N GLY A 152 -0.15 20.00 10.98
CA GLY A 152 0.20 18.63 11.33
C GLY A 152 -1.03 17.77 11.65
N LEU A 153 -1.95 18.31 12.44
CA LEU A 153 -3.21 17.66 12.81
C LEU A 153 -4.11 17.42 11.59
N VAL A 154 -4.23 18.41 10.70
CA VAL A 154 -5.04 18.28 9.48
C VAL A 154 -4.48 17.22 8.53
N TRP A 155 -3.15 17.14 8.39
CA TRP A 155 -2.53 16.11 7.56
C TRP A 155 -2.70 14.72 8.16
N MET A 156 -2.35 14.51 9.43
CA MET A 156 -2.37 13.17 10.02
C MET A 156 -3.77 12.56 10.13
N TRP A 157 -4.83 13.36 10.26
CA TRP A 157 -6.22 12.90 10.33
C TRP A 157 -7.04 13.31 9.10
N SER A 158 -6.37 13.55 7.97
CA SER A 158 -7.07 13.85 6.73
C SER A 158 -7.86 12.63 6.23
N GLY A 159 -8.87 12.88 5.40
CA GLY A 159 -9.68 11.81 4.82
C GLY A 159 -8.84 10.78 4.09
N PHE A 160 -7.83 11.20 3.32
CA PHE A 160 -6.94 10.27 2.64
C PHE A 160 -6.22 9.34 3.62
N MET A 161 -5.62 9.90 4.68
CA MET A 161 -4.90 9.11 5.69
C MET A 161 -5.83 8.10 6.36
N VAL A 162 -6.98 8.57 6.85
CA VAL A 162 -8.00 7.76 7.52
C VAL A 162 -8.53 6.64 6.63
N ALA A 163 -8.87 6.94 5.38
CA ALA A 163 -9.45 5.96 4.48
C ALA A 163 -8.46 4.89 4.03
N GLN A 164 -7.17 5.22 3.96
CA GLN A 164 -6.13 4.30 3.52
C GLN A 164 -5.49 3.50 4.65
N LEU A 165 -6.03 3.55 5.88
CA LEU A 165 -5.51 2.78 7.01
C LEU A 165 -5.43 1.27 6.71
N GLY A 166 -6.40 0.72 5.96
CA GLY A 166 -6.38 -0.67 5.50
C GLY A 166 -5.31 -0.99 4.44
N HIS A 167 -4.68 0.02 3.85
CA HIS A 167 -3.56 -0.10 2.92
C HIS A 167 -2.32 0.56 3.56
N LEU A 168 -1.78 -0.06 4.61
CA LEU A 168 -0.71 0.51 5.42
C LEU A 168 0.46 1.01 4.57
N ASN A 169 0.91 0.25 3.57
CA ASN A 169 1.97 0.68 2.65
C ASN A 169 1.68 2.02 1.93
N MET A 170 0.42 2.39 1.66
CA MET A 170 0.07 3.71 1.11
C MET A 170 0.28 4.82 2.14
N VAL A 171 -0.14 4.58 3.39
CA VAL A 171 0.07 5.49 4.52
C VAL A 171 1.57 5.66 4.77
N GLU A 172 2.32 4.57 4.79
CA GLU A 172 3.76 4.53 5.01
C GLU A 172 4.54 5.33 3.96
N VAL A 173 4.13 5.32 2.70
CA VAL A 173 4.70 6.20 1.68
C VAL A 173 4.30 7.65 1.97
N ALA A 174 2.99 7.94 2.03
CA ALA A 174 2.45 9.30 2.06
C ALA A 174 2.97 10.15 3.23
N VAL A 175 3.30 9.54 4.37
CA VAL A 175 3.81 10.29 5.53
C VAL A 175 5.11 11.04 5.23
N TRP A 176 5.93 10.58 4.28
CA TRP A 176 7.25 11.14 4.00
C TRP A 176 7.20 12.41 3.15
N LEU A 177 6.20 12.56 2.29
CA LEU A 177 6.02 13.72 1.40
C LEU A 177 6.27 15.09 2.06
N PRO A 178 5.74 15.42 3.26
CA PRO A 178 6.03 16.70 3.89
C PRO A 178 7.52 16.89 4.25
N LEU A 179 8.20 15.81 4.66
CA LEU A 179 9.63 15.85 4.99
C LEU A 179 10.48 15.97 3.71
N GLU A 180 10.10 15.30 2.64
CA GLU A 180 10.75 15.43 1.32
C GLU A 180 10.68 16.86 0.82
N LEU A 181 9.49 17.48 0.85
CA LEU A 181 9.29 18.86 0.45
C LEU A 181 10.09 19.83 1.34
N LEU A 182 10.18 19.55 2.65
CA LEU A 182 11.01 20.33 3.57
C LEU A 182 12.48 20.27 3.16
N LEU A 183 13.03 19.07 3.00
CA LEU A 183 14.46 18.87 2.76
C LEU A 183 14.86 19.38 1.37
N LEU A 184 14.04 19.10 0.35
CA LEU A 184 14.23 19.63 -1.00
C LEU A 184 14.21 21.16 -0.97
N ARG A 185 13.26 21.76 -0.25
CA ARG A 185 13.21 23.22 -0.09
C ARG A 185 14.48 23.77 0.54
N GLN A 186 15.00 23.14 1.59
CA GLN A 186 16.26 23.58 2.22
C GLN A 186 17.45 23.46 1.26
N ALA A 187 17.52 22.37 0.48
CA ALA A 187 18.54 22.17 -0.54
C ALA A 187 18.46 23.24 -1.64
N LEU A 188 17.26 23.55 -2.14
CA LEU A 188 17.03 24.59 -3.16
C LEU A 188 17.39 26.00 -2.67
N LEU A 189 17.25 26.26 -1.38
CA LEU A 189 17.68 27.52 -0.75
C LEU A 189 19.20 27.59 -0.50
N GLY A 190 19.94 26.50 -0.75
CA GLY A 190 21.37 26.39 -0.48
C GLY A 190 21.71 26.22 1.01
N ASN A 191 20.71 26.01 1.87
CA ASN A 191 20.91 25.87 3.30
C ASN A 191 21.54 24.51 3.60
N ARG A 192 22.82 24.53 4.01
CA ARG A 192 23.61 23.33 4.33
C ARG A 192 23.47 22.26 3.24
N LEU A 193 23.71 22.65 1.98
CA LEU A 193 23.45 21.79 0.81
C LEU A 193 24.08 20.38 0.93
N ARG A 194 25.28 20.28 1.51
CA ARG A 194 25.99 19.00 1.73
C ARG A 194 25.28 18.08 2.71
N LEU A 195 24.41 18.61 3.58
CA LEU A 195 23.56 17.87 4.50
C LEU A 195 22.18 17.63 3.89
N THR A 196 21.53 18.66 3.35
CA THR A 196 20.12 18.61 2.94
C THR A 196 19.89 17.82 1.66
N LEU A 197 20.84 17.85 0.71
CA LEU A 197 20.74 17.08 -0.53
C LEU A 197 20.81 15.55 -0.30
N PRO A 198 21.83 14.98 0.38
CA PRO A 198 21.84 13.55 0.65
C PRO A 198 20.70 13.10 1.56
N LEU A 199 20.24 13.94 2.50
CA LEU A 199 19.05 13.64 3.30
C LEU A 199 17.77 13.62 2.45
N THR A 200 17.63 14.52 1.47
CA THR A 200 16.48 14.48 0.55
C THR A 200 16.46 13.17 -0.24
N ALA A 201 17.62 12.76 -0.79
CA ALA A 201 17.78 11.50 -1.49
C ALA A 201 17.47 10.29 -0.58
N ALA A 202 17.94 10.32 0.67
CA ALA A 202 17.72 9.25 1.64
C ALA A 202 16.24 9.11 2.02
N VAL A 203 15.54 10.22 2.28
CA VAL A 203 14.11 10.19 2.60
C VAL A 203 13.29 9.67 1.41
N LEU A 204 13.63 10.08 0.19
CA LEU A 204 12.99 9.55 -1.02
C LEU A 204 13.20 8.04 -1.18
N ALA A 205 14.41 7.54 -0.91
CA ALA A 205 14.67 6.11 -0.95
C ALA A 205 13.90 5.36 0.15
N VAL A 206 13.81 5.93 1.34
CA VAL A 206 13.00 5.37 2.45
C VAL A 206 11.52 5.34 2.12
N ALA A 207 10.97 6.40 1.53
CA ALA A 207 9.58 6.44 1.07
C ALA A 207 9.32 5.38 -0.01
N PHE A 208 10.25 5.20 -0.97
CA PHE A 208 10.14 4.13 -1.95
C PHE A 208 10.12 2.73 -1.32
N PHE A 209 10.96 2.49 -0.31
CA PHE A 209 11.02 1.20 0.36
C PHE A 209 9.71 0.81 1.07
N ALA A 210 8.84 1.75 1.44
CA ALA A 210 7.55 1.48 2.05
C ALA A 210 6.57 0.70 1.15
N GLY A 211 6.86 0.58 -0.16
CA GLY A 211 6.27 -0.48 -0.96
C GLY A 211 4.98 -0.16 -1.70
N HIS A 212 4.66 1.12 -1.93
CA HIS A 212 3.51 1.50 -2.75
C HIS A 212 3.86 2.44 -3.92
N THR A 213 4.21 1.84 -5.07
CA THR A 213 4.70 2.53 -6.28
C THR A 213 3.83 3.69 -6.74
N GLN A 214 2.51 3.55 -6.74
CA GLN A 214 1.62 4.61 -7.21
C GLN A 214 1.67 5.85 -6.31
N LEU A 215 1.75 5.68 -4.98
CA LEU A 215 1.83 6.83 -4.07
C LEU A 215 3.20 7.49 -4.17
N PHE A 216 4.25 6.71 -4.38
CA PHE A 216 5.58 7.26 -4.65
C PHE A 216 5.61 8.08 -5.95
N LEU A 217 4.94 7.65 -7.02
CA LEU A 217 4.76 8.45 -8.24
C LEU A 217 4.05 9.79 -7.95
N TYR A 218 3.13 9.82 -6.99
CA TYR A 218 2.45 11.05 -6.58
C TYR A 218 3.41 11.97 -5.84
N GLU A 219 4.28 11.44 -4.98
CA GLU A 219 5.33 12.23 -4.33
C GLU A 219 6.30 12.84 -5.34
N LEU A 220 6.78 12.04 -6.31
CA LEU A 220 7.62 12.53 -7.40
C LEU A 220 6.93 13.66 -8.18
N LEU A 221 5.64 13.49 -8.50
CA LEU A 221 4.85 14.54 -9.15
C LEU A 221 4.77 15.79 -8.28
N ALA A 222 4.54 15.66 -6.98
CA ALA A 222 4.49 16.79 -6.05
C ALA A 222 5.83 17.53 -5.98
N LEU A 223 6.97 16.82 -6.00
CA LEU A 223 8.32 17.44 -6.03
C LEU A 223 8.59 18.17 -7.34
N VAL A 224 8.19 17.60 -8.48
CA VAL A 224 8.28 18.25 -9.80
C VAL A 224 7.43 19.52 -9.82
N LEU A 225 6.19 19.45 -9.35
CA LEU A 225 5.29 20.60 -9.25
C LEU A 225 5.82 21.66 -8.27
N PHE A 226 6.44 21.23 -7.17
CA PHE A 226 7.11 22.13 -6.23
C PHE A 226 8.25 22.89 -6.93
N VAL A 227 9.13 22.20 -7.64
CA VAL A 227 10.20 22.85 -8.42
C VAL A 227 9.65 23.77 -9.50
N ALA A 228 8.59 23.37 -10.21
CA ALA A 228 8.01 24.13 -11.32
C ALA A 228 7.28 25.41 -10.88
N LEU A 229 6.53 25.34 -9.78
CA LEU A 229 5.68 26.45 -9.30
C LEU A 229 6.37 27.33 -8.24
N TRP A 230 7.35 26.77 -7.53
CA TRP A 230 8.04 27.46 -6.44
C TRP A 230 9.49 27.83 -6.80
N GLY A 231 10.20 27.00 -7.57
CA GLY A 231 11.62 27.16 -7.85
C GLY A 231 11.97 28.15 -8.97
N HIS A 232 13.17 28.71 -8.92
CA HIS A 232 13.80 29.31 -10.11
C HIS A 232 14.26 28.15 -11.00
N TYR A 233 13.48 27.80 -12.03
CA TYR A 233 13.59 26.53 -12.76
C TYR A 233 15.03 26.15 -13.16
N ARG A 234 15.84 27.10 -13.66
CA ARG A 234 17.23 26.85 -14.09
C ARG A 234 18.17 26.39 -12.96
N ARG A 235 17.96 26.84 -11.73
CA ARG A 235 18.78 26.44 -10.56
C ARG A 235 18.22 25.23 -9.82
N SER A 236 16.94 24.94 -10.02
CA SER A 236 16.20 23.95 -9.22
C SER A 236 16.20 22.56 -9.85
N ILE A 237 16.22 22.48 -11.19
CA ILE A 237 16.26 21.21 -11.93
C ILE A 237 17.50 20.37 -11.58
N PRO A 238 18.74 20.92 -11.53
CA PRO A 238 19.91 20.11 -11.20
C PRO A 238 19.84 19.53 -9.78
N VAL A 239 19.34 20.30 -8.81
CA VAL A 239 19.20 19.85 -7.42
C VAL A 239 18.21 18.70 -7.32
N LEU A 240 17.05 18.83 -7.97
CA LEU A 240 16.06 17.74 -8.03
C LEU A 240 16.63 16.52 -8.75
N ALA A 241 17.29 16.70 -9.90
CA ALA A 241 17.89 15.60 -10.66
C ALA A 241 18.94 14.84 -9.84
N ILE A 242 19.80 15.54 -9.10
CA ILE A 242 20.80 14.91 -8.21
C ILE A 242 20.12 14.22 -7.03
N ALA A 243 19.08 14.81 -6.44
CA ALA A 243 18.33 14.17 -5.36
C ALA A 243 17.66 12.87 -5.83
N LEU A 244 17.05 12.87 -7.02
CA LEU A 244 16.41 11.69 -7.61
C LEU A 244 17.44 10.64 -8.01
N ALA A 245 18.58 11.03 -8.61
CA ALA A 245 19.66 10.11 -8.92
C ALA A 245 20.28 9.51 -7.65
N GLY A 246 20.42 10.32 -6.59
CA GLY A 246 20.82 9.86 -5.27
C GLY A 246 19.83 8.86 -4.70
N ALA A 247 18.53 9.17 -4.72
CA ALA A 247 17.48 8.26 -4.24
C ALA A 247 17.47 6.94 -5.02
N ALA A 248 17.63 7.00 -6.34
CA ALA A 248 17.73 5.81 -7.19
C ALA A 248 18.96 4.96 -6.85
N ALA A 249 20.10 5.59 -6.56
CA ALA A 249 21.30 4.87 -6.12
C ALA A 249 21.11 4.23 -4.74
N LEU A 250 20.57 4.99 -3.75
CA LEU A 250 20.31 4.51 -2.39
C LEU A 250 19.26 3.38 -2.34
N GLY A 251 18.27 3.45 -3.24
CA GLY A 251 17.18 2.49 -3.36
C GLY A 251 17.44 1.34 -4.33
N ALA A 252 18.60 1.28 -4.99
CA ALA A 252 18.86 0.36 -6.11
C ALA A 252 18.66 -1.12 -5.76
N VAL A 253 18.87 -1.51 -4.49
CA VAL A 253 18.69 -2.86 -3.96
C VAL A 253 17.24 -3.35 -4.09
N GLN A 254 16.27 -2.44 -4.01
CA GLN A 254 14.86 -2.72 -4.22
C GLN A 254 14.41 -2.32 -5.64
N ILE A 255 14.85 -1.16 -6.14
CA ILE A 255 14.40 -0.61 -7.43
C ILE A 255 14.72 -1.57 -8.58
N LEU A 256 15.95 -2.10 -8.66
CA LEU A 256 16.34 -2.94 -9.81
C LEU A 256 15.55 -4.26 -9.88
N PRO A 257 15.43 -5.06 -8.79
CA PRO A 257 14.56 -6.23 -8.80
C PRO A 257 13.09 -5.89 -9.07
N SER A 258 12.56 -4.82 -8.46
CA SER A 258 11.15 -4.43 -8.63
C SER A 258 10.82 -4.01 -10.07
N LEU A 259 11.75 -3.33 -10.74
CA LEU A 259 11.60 -2.99 -12.17
C LEU A 259 11.56 -4.24 -13.04
N GLN A 260 12.42 -5.23 -12.77
CA GLN A 260 12.40 -6.51 -13.49
C GLN A 260 11.06 -7.23 -13.30
N LEU A 261 10.57 -7.34 -12.05
CA LEU A 261 9.27 -7.96 -11.78
C LEU A 261 8.12 -7.23 -12.47
N THR A 262 8.11 -5.89 -12.42
CA THR A 262 7.05 -5.08 -13.05
C THR A 262 6.93 -5.39 -14.55
N THR A 263 8.05 -5.58 -15.26
CA THR A 263 8.04 -5.90 -16.70
C THR A 263 7.50 -7.30 -17.02
N LEU A 264 7.48 -8.20 -16.04
CA LEU A 264 7.02 -9.59 -16.16
C LEU A 264 5.67 -9.84 -15.48
N SER A 265 5.01 -8.76 -15.03
CA SER A 265 3.78 -8.83 -14.23
C SER A 265 2.55 -8.38 -15.00
N LEU A 266 1.37 -8.59 -14.37
CA LEU A 266 0.09 -8.04 -14.83
C LEU A 266 0.07 -6.50 -14.96
N ARG A 267 1.08 -5.79 -14.43
CA ARG A 267 1.21 -4.32 -14.47
C ARG A 267 2.10 -3.79 -15.60
N SER A 268 2.43 -4.60 -16.60
CA SER A 268 3.19 -4.16 -17.77
C SER A 268 2.49 -3.07 -18.60
N GLY A 269 1.15 -2.99 -18.55
CA GLY A 269 0.34 -1.85 -19.02
C GLY A 269 -1.16 -2.07 -18.76
N ILE A 270 -1.91 -0.98 -18.55
CA ILE A 270 -3.39 -1.03 -18.40
C ILE A 270 -4.05 -0.07 -19.37
N SER A 271 -5.30 -0.31 -19.74
CA SER A 271 -6.08 0.60 -20.57
C SER A 271 -6.41 1.91 -19.83
N TYR A 272 -6.73 2.96 -20.58
CA TYR A 272 -7.19 4.23 -20.00
C TYR A 272 -8.47 4.05 -19.17
N GLN A 273 -9.38 3.18 -19.61
CA GLN A 273 -10.62 2.87 -18.89
C GLN A 273 -10.32 2.23 -17.52
N GLU A 274 -9.36 1.31 -17.46
CA GLU A 274 -8.91 0.73 -16.19
C GLU A 274 -8.22 1.78 -15.31
N SER A 275 -7.39 2.67 -15.90
CA SER A 275 -6.69 3.73 -15.17
C SER A 275 -7.64 4.72 -14.45
N THR A 276 -8.86 4.88 -14.98
CA THR A 276 -9.88 5.82 -14.45
C THR A 276 -10.89 5.16 -13.51
N GLN A 277 -10.79 3.85 -13.26
CA GLN A 277 -11.60 3.19 -12.22
C GLN A 277 -11.33 3.82 -10.85
N PHE A 278 -12.34 3.83 -9.97
CA PHE A 278 -12.28 4.42 -8.63
C PHE A 278 -11.99 5.95 -8.64
N ALA A 279 -12.43 6.65 -9.69
CA ALA A 279 -12.44 8.10 -9.72
C ALA A 279 -13.51 8.70 -8.79
N LEU A 280 -13.24 9.91 -8.29
CA LEU A 280 -14.20 10.72 -7.57
C LEU A 280 -15.29 11.18 -8.54
N ALA A 281 -16.49 10.61 -8.42
CA ALA A 281 -17.63 11.11 -9.17
C ALA A 281 -17.92 12.58 -8.79
N PRO A 282 -18.30 13.47 -9.73
CA PRO A 282 -18.51 14.89 -9.41
C PRO A 282 -19.48 15.16 -8.26
N ALA A 283 -20.55 14.36 -8.12
CA ALA A 283 -21.49 14.46 -7.01
C ALA A 283 -20.85 14.20 -5.63
N ARG A 284 -19.76 13.40 -5.60
CA ARG A 284 -19.00 13.10 -4.39
C ARG A 284 -18.09 14.23 -3.94
N LEU A 285 -17.95 15.34 -4.69
CA LEU A 285 -17.29 16.55 -4.15
C LEU A 285 -17.97 17.05 -2.87
N LEU A 286 -19.24 16.69 -2.64
CA LEU A 286 -19.93 16.95 -1.39
C LEU A 286 -19.26 16.29 -0.17
N THR A 287 -18.54 15.16 -0.34
CA THR A 287 -17.84 14.49 0.77
C THR A 287 -16.65 15.29 1.31
N LEU A 288 -16.17 16.29 0.55
CA LEU A 288 -15.17 17.25 1.05
C LEU A 288 -15.75 18.16 2.16
N LEU A 289 -17.08 18.23 2.29
CA LEU A 289 -17.80 19.02 3.30
C LEU A 289 -18.63 18.14 4.26
N VAL A 290 -19.25 17.08 3.74
CA VAL A 290 -20.11 16.15 4.47
C VAL A 290 -19.58 14.73 4.24
N PRO A 291 -18.56 14.29 5.00
CA PRO A 291 -17.76 13.09 4.69
C PRO A 291 -18.59 11.83 4.50
N HIS A 292 -19.62 11.65 5.33
CA HIS A 292 -20.44 10.44 5.39
C HIS A 292 -21.76 10.53 4.61
N PHE A 293 -21.94 11.57 3.77
CA PHE A 293 -23.21 11.79 3.06
C PHE A 293 -23.69 10.57 2.26
N PHE A 294 -22.76 9.84 1.64
CA PHE A 294 -23.05 8.65 0.83
C PHE A 294 -23.10 7.34 1.64
N GLY A 295 -23.04 7.40 2.97
CA GLY A 295 -23.01 6.26 3.88
C GLY A 295 -21.65 6.05 4.55
N GLU A 296 -21.68 5.37 5.70
CA GLU A 296 -20.52 5.15 6.58
C GLU A 296 -19.89 3.76 6.41
N ASN A 297 -20.65 2.79 5.90
CA ASN A 297 -20.24 1.39 5.76
C ASN A 297 -20.82 0.75 4.49
N ALA A 298 -20.28 -0.40 4.08
CA ALA A 298 -20.64 -1.06 2.83
C ALA A 298 -22.13 -1.43 2.71
N GLN A 299 -22.82 -1.71 3.83
CA GLN A 299 -24.23 -2.14 3.81
C GLN A 299 -25.17 -1.00 3.41
N ASN A 300 -24.90 0.22 3.90
CA ASN A 300 -25.78 1.36 3.71
C ASN A 300 -25.24 2.39 2.72
N TYR A 301 -24.08 2.12 2.13
CA TYR A 301 -23.45 2.98 1.16
C TYR A 301 -24.25 3.10 -0.14
N TRP A 302 -24.38 4.31 -0.69
CA TRP A 302 -25.21 4.62 -1.86
C TRP A 302 -24.53 5.50 -2.92
N GLY A 303 -23.22 5.73 -2.78
CA GLY A 303 -22.41 6.38 -3.81
C GLY A 303 -21.79 5.39 -4.81
N SER A 304 -20.93 5.89 -5.70
CA SER A 304 -20.18 5.06 -6.65
C SER A 304 -18.94 4.45 -5.99
N TRP A 305 -18.85 3.10 -5.88
CA TRP A 305 -17.78 2.31 -5.25
C TRP A 305 -17.43 2.72 -3.79
N THR A 306 -16.64 1.94 -3.05
CA THR A 306 -16.37 2.17 -1.62
C THR A 306 -15.73 3.55 -1.32
N THR A 307 -15.84 4.02 -0.07
CA THR A 307 -15.30 5.31 0.39
C THR A 307 -13.77 5.35 0.43
N THR A 308 -13.12 4.20 0.58
CA THR A 308 -11.66 4.03 0.73
C THR A 308 -10.84 4.84 -0.28
N GLU A 309 -11.25 4.88 -1.55
CA GLU A 309 -10.45 5.49 -2.61
C GLU A 309 -10.65 6.99 -2.80
N VAL A 310 -11.71 7.56 -2.22
CA VAL A 310 -12.17 8.93 -2.55
C VAL A 310 -12.65 9.71 -1.32
N PHE A 311 -12.05 9.42 -0.17
CA PHE A 311 -12.26 10.16 1.05
C PHE A 311 -11.22 11.29 1.16
N GLY A 312 -11.64 12.54 0.95
CA GLY A 312 -10.77 13.73 0.98
C GLY A 312 -11.28 14.79 1.93
N TYR A 313 -11.61 14.41 3.16
CA TYR A 313 -12.13 15.35 4.15
C TYR A 313 -10.99 15.98 4.96
N ALA A 314 -10.87 17.31 4.89
CA ALA A 314 -9.82 18.05 5.59
C ALA A 314 -10.34 18.92 6.75
N GLY A 315 -11.65 18.84 7.05
CA GLY A 315 -12.31 19.60 8.13
C GLY A 315 -12.86 20.96 7.68
N ILE A 316 -13.94 21.41 8.30
CA ILE A 316 -14.63 22.67 7.99
C ILE A 316 -13.82 23.89 8.45
N LEU A 317 -13.34 23.91 9.70
CA LEU A 317 -12.50 25.02 10.15
C LEU A 317 -11.20 25.13 9.33
N PRO A 318 -10.47 24.04 9.04
CA PRO A 318 -9.32 24.06 8.15
C PRO A 318 -9.61 24.65 6.76
N LEU A 319 -10.75 24.33 6.14
CA LEU A 319 -11.16 24.95 4.86
C LEU A 319 -11.39 26.46 5.00
N VAL A 320 -12.04 26.91 6.07
CA VAL A 320 -12.22 28.34 6.36
C VAL A 320 -10.87 29.02 6.58
N LEU A 321 -9.94 28.38 7.29
CA LEU A 321 -8.58 28.87 7.51
C LEU A 321 -7.78 28.90 6.20
N ALA A 322 -7.95 27.93 5.31
CA ALA A 322 -7.30 27.91 4.01
C ALA A 322 -7.72 29.12 3.15
N LEU A 323 -9.02 29.45 3.13
CA LEU A 323 -9.51 30.68 2.51
C LEU A 323 -8.91 31.94 3.17
N ALA A 324 -8.74 31.94 4.49
CA ALA A 324 -8.08 33.02 5.22
C ALA A 324 -6.62 33.19 4.77
N ALA A 325 -5.87 32.10 4.64
CA ALA A 325 -4.47 32.13 4.18
C ALA A 325 -4.34 32.78 2.81
N LEU A 326 -5.17 32.40 1.84
CA LEU A 326 -5.13 32.95 0.48
C LEU A 326 -5.43 34.45 0.42
N ARG A 327 -6.32 34.94 1.29
CA ARG A 327 -6.71 36.35 1.32
C ARG A 327 -5.80 37.22 2.17
N LEU A 328 -5.21 36.67 3.24
CA LEU A 328 -4.47 37.43 4.24
C LEU A 328 -2.96 37.32 4.10
N ARG A 329 -2.49 36.22 3.52
CA ARG A 329 -1.07 35.89 3.37
C ARG A 329 -0.84 35.46 1.92
N SER A 330 -1.03 36.38 0.98
CA SER A 330 -0.76 36.15 -0.45
C SER A 330 0.75 36.08 -0.70
N ARG A 331 1.34 34.91 -0.44
CA ARG A 331 2.72 34.57 -0.79
C ARG A 331 2.73 33.53 -1.90
N GLN A 332 3.88 33.35 -2.55
CA GLN A 332 4.09 32.26 -3.48
C GLN A 332 3.75 30.90 -2.83
N ASP A 333 4.12 30.72 -1.56
CA ASP A 333 3.84 29.51 -0.79
C ASP A 333 2.33 29.19 -0.69
N THR A 334 1.47 30.17 -0.37
CA THR A 334 0.02 29.90 -0.26
C THR A 334 -0.62 29.64 -1.62
N ARG A 335 -0.12 30.26 -2.69
CA ARG A 335 -0.58 29.95 -4.05
C ARG A 335 -0.19 28.55 -4.47
N PHE A 336 1.03 28.12 -4.16
CA PHE A 336 1.49 26.76 -4.43
C PHE A 336 0.56 25.72 -3.80
N TRP A 337 0.30 25.83 -2.48
CA TRP A 337 -0.56 24.88 -1.78
C TRP A 337 -2.01 24.89 -2.28
N PHE A 338 -2.53 26.03 -2.71
CA PHE A 338 -3.85 26.10 -3.36
C PHE A 338 -3.86 25.36 -4.70
N TRP A 339 -2.86 25.57 -5.56
CA TRP A 339 -2.80 24.91 -6.85
C TRP A 339 -2.55 23.40 -6.73
N ILE A 340 -1.74 22.95 -5.77
CA ILE A 340 -1.58 21.53 -5.44
C ILE A 340 -2.91 20.93 -5.01
N GLY A 341 -3.62 21.57 -4.08
CA GLY A 341 -4.90 21.04 -3.61
C GLY A 341 -5.98 21.02 -4.70
N LEU A 342 -6.05 22.08 -5.52
CA LEU A 342 -6.97 22.14 -6.66
C LEU A 342 -6.64 21.09 -7.71
N LEU A 343 -5.35 20.91 -8.03
CA LEU A 343 -4.91 19.86 -8.97
C LEU A 343 -5.25 18.47 -8.43
N GLY A 344 -5.09 18.23 -7.13
CA GLY A 344 -5.51 17.00 -6.47
C GLY A 344 -6.99 16.68 -6.72
N VAL A 345 -7.87 17.67 -6.49
CA VAL A 345 -9.30 17.52 -6.78
C VAL A 345 -9.53 17.25 -8.26
N LEU A 346 -8.95 18.03 -9.18
CA LEU A 346 -9.19 17.88 -10.61
C LEU A 346 -8.68 16.53 -11.17
N LEU A 347 -7.54 16.04 -10.70
CA LEU A 347 -7.03 14.72 -11.08
C LEU A 347 -7.87 13.61 -10.47
N SER A 348 -8.39 13.79 -9.24
CA SER A 348 -9.24 12.78 -8.58
C SER A 348 -10.54 12.47 -9.32
N LEU A 349 -11.05 13.43 -10.10
CA LEU A 349 -12.25 13.31 -10.93
C LEU A 349 -12.07 12.34 -12.13
N GLY A 350 -10.85 11.83 -12.38
CA GLY A 350 -10.58 10.82 -13.41
C GLY A 350 -11.02 11.28 -14.80
N SER A 351 -11.82 10.45 -15.48
CA SER A 351 -12.31 10.74 -16.85
C SER A 351 -13.23 11.96 -16.96
N ALA A 352 -13.72 12.52 -15.84
CA ALA A 352 -14.48 13.77 -15.85
C ALA A 352 -13.60 15.02 -16.07
N THR A 353 -12.27 14.89 -16.09
CA THR A 353 -11.35 15.97 -16.50
C THR A 353 -10.35 15.49 -17.55
N VAL A 354 -9.87 16.42 -18.38
CA VAL A 354 -8.83 16.12 -19.39
C VAL A 354 -7.45 15.89 -18.77
N LEU A 355 -7.24 16.33 -17.53
CA LEU A 355 -5.93 16.32 -16.88
C LEU A 355 -5.45 14.90 -16.59
N GLN A 356 -6.36 13.99 -16.22
CA GLN A 356 -5.99 12.60 -15.99
C GLN A 356 -5.59 11.90 -17.30
N GLY A 357 -6.24 12.24 -18.42
CA GLY A 357 -5.83 11.82 -19.77
C GLY A 357 -4.42 12.28 -20.15
N TRP A 358 -4.05 13.53 -19.85
CA TRP A 358 -2.70 14.03 -20.09
C TRP A 358 -1.67 13.33 -19.19
N LEU A 359 -2.02 13.12 -17.93
CA LEU A 359 -1.16 12.43 -16.99
C LEU A 359 -0.86 10.99 -17.45
N TYR A 360 -1.90 10.24 -17.80
CA TYR A 360 -1.80 8.88 -18.34
C TYR A 360 -0.96 8.83 -19.62
N ARG A 361 -1.13 9.80 -20.53
CA ARG A 361 -0.47 9.76 -21.85
C ARG A 361 0.97 10.25 -21.84
N PHE A 362 1.29 11.28 -21.04
CA PHE A 362 2.54 12.02 -21.17
C PHE A 362 3.51 11.85 -20.00
N VAL A 363 3.06 11.35 -18.84
CA VAL A 363 3.92 11.21 -17.67
C VAL A 363 4.25 9.73 -17.45
N PRO A 364 5.53 9.33 -17.60
CA PRO A 364 5.94 7.94 -17.45
C PRO A 364 5.51 7.33 -16.11
N GLY A 365 4.99 6.11 -16.14
CA GLY A 365 4.55 5.36 -14.96
C GLY A 365 3.07 5.52 -14.64
N PHE A 366 2.43 6.63 -15.04
CA PHE A 366 1.00 6.83 -14.84
C PHE A 366 0.11 6.01 -15.80
N ASP A 367 0.71 5.41 -16.83
CA ASP A 367 0.12 4.43 -17.73
C ASP A 367 -0.05 3.03 -17.11
N LYS A 368 0.39 2.84 -15.85
CA LYS A 368 0.40 1.55 -15.15
C LYS A 368 -0.44 1.55 -13.86
N VAL A 369 -1.03 2.69 -13.49
CA VAL A 369 -1.74 2.90 -12.20
C VAL A 369 -3.20 3.29 -12.40
N ARG A 370 -4.06 2.92 -11.44
CA ARG A 370 -5.51 3.20 -11.44
C ARG A 370 -5.92 3.97 -10.18
N ALA A 371 -7.22 4.18 -9.95
CA ALA A 371 -7.73 4.85 -8.74
C ALA A 371 -7.25 6.30 -8.60
N PRO A 372 -7.67 7.20 -9.52
CA PRO A 372 -7.30 8.60 -9.43
C PRO A 372 -7.88 9.27 -8.18
N GLY A 373 -8.91 8.72 -7.54
CA GLY A 373 -9.44 9.20 -6.25
C GLY A 373 -8.36 9.50 -5.19
N ARG A 374 -7.27 8.72 -5.20
CA ARG A 374 -6.12 8.87 -4.29
C ARG A 374 -5.41 10.23 -4.43
N PHE A 375 -5.62 10.98 -5.51
CA PHE A 375 -5.12 12.36 -5.65
C PHE A 375 -5.69 13.32 -4.60
N LEU A 376 -6.72 12.92 -3.85
CA LEU A 376 -7.17 13.67 -2.67
C LEU A 376 -6.08 13.81 -1.59
N ALA A 377 -5.02 13.00 -1.61
CA ALA A 377 -3.81 13.26 -0.81
C ALA A 377 -3.22 14.65 -1.06
N PHE A 378 -3.22 15.14 -2.30
CA PHE A 378 -2.75 16.49 -2.63
C PHE A 378 -3.71 17.57 -2.11
N PHE A 379 -5.01 17.31 -2.19
CA PHE A 379 -6.03 18.18 -1.62
C PHE A 379 -5.83 18.34 -0.12
N ASP A 380 -5.73 17.22 0.60
CA ASP A 380 -5.59 17.17 2.04
C ASP A 380 -4.30 17.86 2.52
N LEU A 381 -3.15 17.56 1.90
CA LEU A 381 -1.89 18.23 2.24
C LEU A 381 -1.90 19.73 1.92
N GLY A 382 -2.50 20.10 0.78
CA GLY A 382 -2.69 21.50 0.39
C GLY A 382 -3.52 22.28 1.41
N VAL A 383 -4.65 21.71 1.84
CA VAL A 383 -5.51 22.31 2.88
C VAL A 383 -4.78 22.34 4.22
N ALA A 384 -4.04 21.30 4.60
CA ALA A 384 -3.28 21.25 5.84
C ALA A 384 -2.28 22.42 5.96
N MET A 385 -1.48 22.64 4.93
CA MET A 385 -0.49 23.73 4.92
C MET A 385 -1.16 25.11 4.89
N LEU A 386 -2.23 25.27 4.10
CA LEU A 386 -3.01 26.50 4.07
C LEU A 386 -3.72 26.79 5.41
N ALA A 387 -4.26 25.77 6.08
CA ALA A 387 -4.91 25.91 7.37
C ALA A 387 -3.93 26.43 8.43
N GLY A 388 -2.68 25.93 8.45
CA GLY A 388 -1.63 26.44 9.32
C GLY A 388 -1.30 27.92 9.07
N TYR A 389 -1.15 28.31 7.80
CA TYR A 389 -0.99 29.73 7.43
C TYR A 389 -2.18 30.60 7.83
N GLY A 390 -3.39 30.07 7.65
CA GLY A 390 -4.65 30.73 7.96
C GLY A 390 -4.81 30.96 9.46
N PHE A 391 -4.46 29.96 10.26
CA PHE A 391 -4.51 30.04 11.71
C PHE A 391 -3.62 31.15 12.26
N ASP A 392 -2.39 31.26 11.75
CA ASP A 392 -1.49 32.37 12.07
C ASP A 392 -2.09 33.73 11.68
N ALA A 393 -2.61 33.82 10.45
CA ALA A 393 -3.14 35.06 9.90
C ALA A 393 -4.37 35.57 10.67
N VAL A 394 -5.24 34.65 11.13
CA VAL A 394 -6.42 34.98 11.95
C VAL A 394 -6.02 35.37 13.37
N ARG A 395 -4.89 34.88 13.90
CA ARG A 395 -4.40 35.29 15.23
C ARG A 395 -3.72 36.66 15.23
N GLN A 396 -3.05 37.05 14.15
CA GLN A 396 -2.25 38.28 14.08
C GLN A 396 -2.97 39.43 13.37
N ILE A 397 -4.19 39.78 13.82
CA ILE A 397 -5.03 40.79 13.13
C ILE A 397 -4.53 42.23 13.39
N ARG A 398 -4.14 42.94 12.31
CA ARG A 398 -3.90 44.38 12.25
C ARG A 398 -4.44 44.97 10.93
N GLY A 399 -5.23 46.04 10.97
CA GLY A 399 -5.69 46.75 9.77
C GLY A 399 -6.55 45.89 8.81
N ARG A 400 -6.08 45.69 7.57
CA ARG A 400 -6.78 44.98 6.47
C ARG A 400 -7.23 43.54 6.83
N THR A 401 -6.56 42.86 7.75
CA THR A 401 -6.96 41.53 8.25
C THR A 401 -8.33 41.53 8.93
N ARG A 402 -8.75 42.66 9.52
CA ARG A 402 -10.06 42.76 10.23
C ARG A 402 -11.25 42.61 9.28
N LEU A 403 -11.18 43.21 8.09
CA LEU A 403 -12.23 43.14 7.08
C LEU A 403 -12.36 41.73 6.49
N THR A 404 -11.26 41.07 6.18
CA THR A 404 -11.28 39.69 5.68
C THR A 404 -11.84 38.72 6.72
N VAL A 405 -11.44 38.85 7.99
CA VAL A 405 -12.00 38.03 9.07
C VAL A 405 -13.50 38.31 9.25
N GLN A 406 -13.96 39.56 9.07
CA GLN A 406 -15.39 39.87 9.03
C GLN A 406 -16.09 39.19 7.85
N ARG A 407 -15.50 39.20 6.64
CA ARG A 407 -16.05 38.51 5.46
C ARG A 407 -16.11 36.99 5.65
N LEU A 408 -15.07 36.37 6.21
CA LEU A 408 -15.07 34.95 6.54
C LEU A 408 -16.11 34.61 7.59
N ARG A 409 -16.28 35.46 8.60
CA ARG A 409 -17.36 35.34 9.59
C ARG A 409 -18.73 35.45 8.92
N LEU A 410 -18.93 36.40 8.00
CA LEU A 410 -20.20 36.53 7.27
C LEU A 410 -20.44 35.35 6.33
N LEU A 411 -19.39 34.83 5.69
CA LEU A 411 -19.47 33.66 4.82
C LEU A 411 -19.84 32.40 5.63
N THR A 412 -19.14 32.13 6.73
CA THR A 412 -19.44 31.00 7.62
C THR A 412 -20.82 31.13 8.27
N GLY A 413 -21.18 32.33 8.73
CA GLY A 413 -22.51 32.61 9.27
C GLY A 413 -23.62 32.50 8.22
N GLY A 414 -23.39 32.97 6.99
CA GLY A 414 -24.32 32.83 5.88
C GLY A 414 -24.48 31.39 5.43
N ALA A 415 -23.39 30.64 5.29
CA ALA A 415 -23.41 29.21 5.01
C ALA A 415 -24.15 28.45 6.11
N PHE A 416 -23.87 28.75 7.39
CA PHE A 416 -24.61 28.20 8.51
C PHE A 416 -26.11 28.50 8.41
N LEU A 417 -26.50 29.76 8.12
CA LEU A 417 -27.92 30.12 7.97
C LEU A 417 -28.58 29.38 6.81
N VAL A 418 -27.91 29.22 5.67
CA VAL A 418 -28.44 28.45 4.52
C VAL A 418 -28.65 26.99 4.92
N VAL A 419 -27.66 26.36 5.55
CA VAL A 419 -27.79 24.97 6.00
C VAL A 419 -28.86 24.85 7.09
N ALA A 420 -28.92 25.76 8.07
CA ALA A 420 -29.84 25.67 9.19
C ALA A 420 -31.30 26.00 8.82
N VAL A 421 -31.53 26.94 7.89
CA VAL A 421 -32.88 27.42 7.53
C VAL A 421 -33.45 26.69 6.32
N ALA A 422 -32.62 26.27 5.36
CA ALA A 422 -33.07 25.55 4.17
C ALA A 422 -32.64 24.09 4.19
N GLY A 423 -31.36 23.82 4.47
CA GLY A 423 -30.79 22.47 4.43
C GLY A 423 -31.40 21.51 5.44
N LEU A 424 -31.42 21.87 6.73
CA LEU A 424 -31.92 21.03 7.81
C LEU A 424 -33.43 20.82 7.72
N PRO A 425 -34.29 21.85 7.52
CA PRO A 425 -35.72 21.60 7.38
C PRO A 425 -36.04 20.72 6.17
N ALA A 426 -35.30 20.86 5.06
CA ALA A 426 -35.44 19.96 3.92
C ALA A 426 -34.98 18.53 4.26
N ALA A 427 -33.81 18.36 4.88
CA ALA A 427 -33.26 17.05 5.25
C ALA A 427 -34.17 16.32 6.26
N TYR A 428 -34.59 16.99 7.33
CA TYR A 428 -35.53 16.43 8.31
C TYR A 428 -36.93 16.24 7.74
N GLY A 429 -37.39 17.12 6.83
CA GLY A 429 -38.66 16.92 6.13
C GLY A 429 -38.63 15.64 5.28
N ILE A 430 -37.56 15.42 4.52
CA ILE A 430 -37.35 14.18 3.74
C ILE A 430 -37.27 12.98 4.69
N LEU A 431 -36.47 13.05 5.76
CA LEU A 431 -36.33 11.98 6.74
C LEU A 431 -37.69 11.59 7.39
N LEU A 432 -38.49 12.58 7.81
CA LEU A 432 -39.79 12.36 8.46
C LEU A 432 -40.85 11.79 7.50
N THR A 433 -40.81 12.23 6.23
CA THR A 433 -41.75 11.74 5.21
C THR A 433 -41.43 10.32 4.75
N HIS A 434 -40.17 9.89 4.87
CA HIS A 434 -39.69 8.57 4.47
C HIS A 434 -39.42 7.65 5.68
N GLN A 435 -39.94 7.98 6.87
CA GLN A 435 -39.71 7.19 8.10
C GLN A 435 -40.36 5.79 8.07
N HIS A 436 -41.32 5.57 7.17
CA HIS A 436 -41.99 4.29 6.97
C HIS A 436 -41.47 3.54 5.75
N ASP A 437 -40.45 4.07 5.07
CA ASP A 437 -39.82 3.41 3.94
C ASP A 437 -38.94 2.25 4.42
N ASP A 438 -38.32 1.56 3.46
CA ASP A 438 -37.33 0.53 3.73
C ASP A 438 -36.23 1.03 4.69
N ALA A 439 -35.84 0.18 5.64
CA ALA A 439 -34.90 0.53 6.70
C ALA A 439 -33.54 1.02 6.16
N VAL A 440 -33.10 0.51 5.01
CA VAL A 440 -31.85 0.95 4.36
C VAL A 440 -31.99 2.37 3.82
N ILE A 441 -33.13 2.68 3.20
CA ILE A 441 -33.42 4.03 2.68
C ILE A 441 -33.50 5.01 3.86
N PHE A 442 -34.22 4.66 4.91
CA PHE A 442 -34.35 5.50 6.09
C PHE A 442 -32.97 5.79 6.72
N HIS A 443 -32.15 4.76 6.91
CA HIS A 443 -30.82 4.94 7.49
C HIS A 443 -29.88 5.76 6.59
N ARG A 444 -29.97 5.64 5.25
CA ARG A 444 -29.23 6.52 4.33
C ARG A 444 -29.61 7.99 4.52
N LEU A 445 -30.91 8.26 4.66
CA LEU A 445 -31.42 9.61 4.92
C LEU A 445 -30.99 10.11 6.31
N GLU A 446 -30.99 9.24 7.31
CA GLU A 446 -30.54 9.53 8.67
C GLU A 446 -29.06 9.96 8.69
N VAL A 447 -28.17 9.18 8.06
CA VAL A 447 -26.74 9.48 7.95
C VAL A 447 -26.51 10.79 7.20
N ALA A 448 -27.19 10.99 6.05
CA ALA A 448 -27.08 12.24 5.29
C ALA A 448 -27.57 13.46 6.10
N THR A 449 -28.67 13.32 6.85
CA THR A 449 -29.25 14.36 7.71
C THR A 449 -28.34 14.66 8.90
N SER A 450 -27.74 13.63 9.50
CA SER A 450 -26.76 13.74 10.58
C SER A 450 -25.51 14.47 10.08
N GLY A 451 -25.01 14.11 8.89
CA GLY A 451 -23.89 14.81 8.25
C GLY A 451 -24.18 16.29 8.00
N ALA A 452 -25.39 16.63 7.51
CA ALA A 452 -25.81 18.03 7.34
C ALA A 452 -25.90 18.78 8.69
N THR A 453 -26.35 18.10 9.75
CA THR A 453 -26.41 18.63 11.11
C THR A 453 -25.02 18.92 11.65
N ILE A 454 -24.09 17.97 11.52
CA ILE A 454 -22.69 18.13 11.91
C ILE A 454 -22.05 19.29 11.14
N LEU A 455 -22.26 19.39 9.83
CA LEU A 455 -21.81 20.53 9.03
C LEU A 455 -22.32 21.87 9.57
N ALA A 456 -23.62 21.96 9.89
CA ALA A 456 -24.20 23.16 10.48
C ALA A 456 -23.55 23.52 11.81
N LEU A 457 -23.35 22.54 12.69
CA LEU A 457 -22.70 22.73 14.00
C LEU A 457 -21.25 23.19 13.84
N LEU A 458 -20.49 22.59 12.92
CA LEU A 458 -19.10 22.97 12.64
C LEU A 458 -18.98 24.36 12.02
N LEU A 459 -19.92 24.74 11.14
CA LEU A 459 -20.02 26.11 10.61
C LEU A 459 -20.36 27.12 11.71
N ALA A 460 -21.30 26.79 12.60
CA ALA A 460 -21.66 27.61 13.75
C ALA A 460 -20.50 27.76 14.75
N ALA A 461 -19.80 26.66 15.05
CA ALA A 461 -18.62 26.65 15.91
C ALA A 461 -17.47 27.47 15.28
N SER A 462 -17.24 27.34 13.98
CA SER A 462 -16.26 28.14 13.24
C SER A 462 -16.62 29.64 13.25
N TYR A 463 -17.89 29.98 13.05
CA TYR A 463 -18.41 31.34 13.19
C TYR A 463 -18.22 31.89 14.60
N GLY A 464 -18.56 31.10 15.61
CA GLY A 464 -18.43 31.42 17.02
C GLY A 464 -16.98 31.66 17.40
N TRP A 465 -16.08 30.77 16.98
CA TRP A 465 -14.63 30.90 17.14
C TRP A 465 -14.13 32.21 16.55
N LEU A 466 -14.42 32.47 15.26
CA LEU A 466 -14.05 33.73 14.61
C LEU A 466 -14.62 34.98 15.33
N THR A 467 -15.75 34.86 16.04
CA THR A 467 -16.38 35.96 16.80
C THR A 467 -15.74 36.18 18.17
N LEU A 468 -15.46 35.11 18.91
CA LEU A 468 -14.92 35.12 20.28
C LEU A 468 -13.43 35.52 20.37
N ARG A 469 -12.75 35.66 19.23
CA ARG A 469 -11.33 36.02 19.10
C ARG A 469 -10.83 37.21 19.91
N ARG A 470 -11.71 38.13 20.33
CA ARG A 470 -11.35 39.39 21.00
C ARG A 470 -11.13 39.29 22.51
N ARG A 471 -11.56 38.21 23.16
CA ARG A 471 -11.62 38.17 24.63
C ARG A 471 -10.56 37.26 25.30
N TRP A 472 -9.96 36.27 24.60
CA TRP A 472 -9.10 35.25 25.23
C TRP A 472 -8.02 34.70 24.27
N THR A 473 -6.80 35.24 24.21
CA THR A 473 -5.84 34.90 23.13
C THR A 473 -5.23 33.49 23.19
N ALA A 474 -4.97 32.96 24.39
CA ALA A 474 -4.47 31.59 24.59
C ALA A 474 -5.60 30.55 24.45
N SER A 475 -6.71 30.75 25.16
CA SER A 475 -7.90 29.90 25.08
C SER A 475 -8.50 29.86 23.68
N PHE A 476 -8.40 30.96 22.91
CA PHE A 476 -8.81 31.00 21.50
C PHE A 476 -8.01 30.03 20.63
N ALA A 477 -6.68 29.96 20.81
CA ALA A 477 -5.85 29.06 20.02
C ALA A 477 -6.15 27.59 20.37
N ALA A 478 -6.26 27.29 21.67
CA ALA A 478 -6.63 25.95 22.15
C ALA A 478 -8.00 25.52 21.63
N MET A 479 -9.01 26.40 21.68
CA MET A 479 -10.35 26.15 21.15
C MET A 479 -10.35 25.89 19.64
N GLY A 480 -9.48 26.57 18.89
CA GLY A 480 -9.36 26.34 17.45
C GLY A 480 -8.74 24.99 17.13
N ILE A 481 -7.66 24.61 17.83
CA ILE A 481 -7.03 23.28 17.69
C ILE A 481 -8.01 22.18 18.13
N ALA A 482 -8.71 22.37 19.24
CA ALA A 482 -9.73 21.43 19.71
C ALA A 482 -10.88 21.29 18.71
N LEU A 483 -11.34 22.39 18.09
CA LEU A 483 -12.37 22.32 17.05
C LEU A 483 -11.89 21.53 15.82
N VAL A 484 -10.65 21.72 15.37
CA VAL A 484 -10.06 20.89 14.29
C VAL A 484 -9.96 19.42 14.69
N ALA A 485 -9.52 19.14 15.92
CA ALA A 485 -9.38 17.78 16.42
C ALA A 485 -10.73 17.08 16.55
N VAL A 486 -11.76 17.77 17.06
CA VAL A 486 -13.12 17.23 17.17
C VAL A 486 -13.73 17.02 15.79
N ASP A 487 -13.54 17.96 14.87
CA ASP A 487 -14.04 17.87 13.49
C ASP A 487 -13.47 16.64 12.76
N LEU A 488 -12.15 16.60 12.57
CA LEU A 488 -11.47 15.48 11.88
C LEU A 488 -11.58 14.17 12.66
N GLY A 489 -11.43 14.25 13.99
CA GLY A 489 -11.62 13.12 14.88
C GLY A 489 -13.01 12.53 14.71
N SER A 490 -14.08 13.33 14.75
CA SER A 490 -15.45 12.84 14.58
C SER A 490 -15.73 12.23 13.20
N ALA A 491 -15.08 12.75 12.15
CA ALA A 491 -15.20 12.21 10.81
C ALA A 491 -14.46 10.87 10.64
N GLY A 492 -13.36 10.66 11.37
CA GLY A 492 -12.45 9.53 11.15
C GLY A 492 -12.35 8.49 12.26
N TYR A 493 -12.71 8.79 13.52
CA TYR A 493 -12.50 7.87 14.65
C TYR A 493 -13.27 6.57 14.50
N ASN A 494 -14.47 6.65 13.92
CA ASN A 494 -15.35 5.51 13.68
C ASN A 494 -15.22 5.01 12.23
N PHE A 495 -14.10 5.28 11.56
CA PHE A 495 -13.86 4.80 10.20
C PHE A 495 -13.56 3.29 10.26
N ASN A 496 -14.64 2.52 10.25
CA ASN A 496 -14.65 1.07 10.18
C ASN A 496 -13.91 0.36 11.33
N PRO A 497 -14.19 0.61 12.64
CA PRO A 497 -13.75 -0.28 13.71
C PRO A 497 -14.50 -1.61 13.69
N GLY A 498 -13.81 -2.70 14.00
CA GLY A 498 -14.38 -4.02 14.23
C GLY A 498 -14.02 -4.55 15.61
N TYR A 499 -14.92 -5.32 16.23
CA TYR A 499 -14.65 -6.05 17.48
C TYR A 499 -14.56 -7.56 17.26
N THR A 500 -14.60 -7.98 16.00
CA THR A 500 -14.32 -9.33 15.58
C THR A 500 -12.84 -9.43 15.24
N ASP A 501 -12.19 -10.49 15.71
CA ASP A 501 -10.80 -10.76 15.39
C ASP A 501 -10.60 -10.92 13.87
N ALA A 502 -9.91 -9.95 13.27
CA ALA A 502 -9.57 -9.85 11.87
C ALA A 502 -8.67 -10.99 11.41
N THR A 503 -7.96 -11.66 12.33
CA THR A 503 -7.15 -12.84 12.02
C THR A 503 -7.81 -14.16 12.42
N ALA A 504 -9.07 -14.14 12.84
CA ALA A 504 -9.79 -15.36 13.22
C ALA A 504 -9.74 -16.43 12.12
N ALA A 505 -9.92 -16.04 10.86
CA ALA A 505 -9.87 -16.96 9.72
C ALA A 505 -8.48 -17.58 9.49
N PHE A 506 -7.40 -16.98 10.01
CA PHE A 506 -6.06 -17.57 9.98
C PHE A 506 -5.80 -18.53 11.15
N SER A 507 -6.55 -18.37 12.26
CA SER A 507 -6.38 -19.18 13.48
C SER A 507 -7.31 -20.39 13.57
N GLN A 508 -8.38 -20.44 12.75
CA GLN A 508 -9.44 -21.46 12.83
C GLN A 508 -9.23 -22.72 11.95
N PRO A 509 -8.62 -22.68 10.75
CA PRO A 509 -8.45 -23.87 9.91
C PRO A 509 -7.31 -24.80 10.38
N VAL A 510 -7.02 -24.86 11.68
CA VAL A 510 -5.89 -25.60 12.27
C VAL A 510 -5.92 -27.07 11.86
N ALA A 511 -7.08 -27.73 11.91
CA ALA A 511 -7.16 -29.15 11.57
C ALA A 511 -6.92 -29.42 10.08
N VAL A 512 -7.33 -28.51 9.19
CA VAL A 512 -7.09 -28.61 7.74
C VAL A 512 -5.62 -28.32 7.44
N VAL A 513 -5.06 -27.28 8.04
CA VAL A 513 -3.63 -26.95 7.91
C VAL A 513 -2.77 -28.07 8.46
N ASP A 514 -3.08 -28.61 9.63
CA ASP A 514 -2.37 -29.73 10.24
C ASP A 514 -2.51 -31.01 9.41
N PHE A 515 -3.70 -31.28 8.87
CA PHE A 515 -3.91 -32.38 7.93
C PHE A 515 -3.00 -32.22 6.71
N VAL A 516 -3.05 -31.05 6.05
CA VAL A 516 -2.23 -30.77 4.89
C VAL A 516 -0.75 -30.86 5.25
N ARG A 517 -0.29 -30.29 6.37
CA ARG A 517 1.12 -30.33 6.79
C ARG A 517 1.61 -31.75 7.11
N SER A 518 0.75 -32.58 7.71
CA SER A 518 1.10 -33.96 8.09
C SER A 518 1.02 -34.96 6.93
N HIS A 519 0.19 -34.67 5.92
CA HIS A 519 -0.05 -35.57 4.79
C HIS A 519 0.57 -35.09 3.48
N ALA A 520 0.92 -33.81 3.36
CA ALA A 520 1.73 -33.30 2.27
C ALA A 520 3.10 -33.97 2.33
N THR A 521 3.28 -35.01 1.52
CA THR A 521 4.60 -35.53 1.17
C THR A 521 5.48 -34.38 0.70
N ALA A 522 6.80 -34.50 0.83
CA ALA A 522 7.73 -33.47 0.35
C ALA A 522 7.39 -33.11 -1.12
N GLY A 523 7.00 -31.85 -1.33
CA GLY A 523 6.55 -31.34 -2.62
C GLY A 523 5.03 -31.36 -2.88
N ALA A 524 4.16 -31.85 -2.01
CA ALA A 524 2.71 -31.71 -2.26
C ALA A 524 2.28 -30.24 -2.12
N ARG A 525 1.36 -29.81 -2.98
CA ARG A 525 0.81 -28.45 -3.05
C ARG A 525 -0.72 -28.46 -2.95
N ILE A 526 -1.28 -27.36 -2.46
CA ILE A 526 -2.72 -27.16 -2.41
C ILE A 526 -3.26 -26.23 -3.51
N ASP A 527 -4.53 -26.43 -3.86
CA ASP A 527 -5.39 -25.44 -4.53
C ASP A 527 -6.52 -25.02 -3.59
N SER A 528 -6.61 -23.72 -3.30
CA SER A 528 -7.66 -23.11 -2.49
C SER A 528 -8.52 -22.13 -3.28
N ALA A 529 -8.40 -22.04 -4.61
CA ALA A 529 -9.19 -21.12 -5.44
C ALA A 529 -10.62 -21.65 -5.69
N THR A 530 -11.33 -22.02 -4.62
CA THR A 530 -12.58 -22.80 -4.60
C THR A 530 -13.69 -22.08 -3.84
N ASN A 531 -13.58 -20.75 -3.71
CA ASN A 531 -14.47 -19.87 -2.94
C ASN A 531 -14.47 -20.16 -1.43
N VAL A 532 -13.33 -20.61 -0.89
CA VAL A 532 -13.10 -20.83 0.55
C VAL A 532 -12.53 -19.60 1.27
N ASP A 533 -12.33 -18.47 0.57
CA ASP A 533 -11.53 -17.33 1.06
C ASP A 533 -11.98 -16.74 2.42
N ASP A 534 -13.25 -16.91 2.79
CA ASP A 534 -13.84 -16.49 4.08
C ASP A 534 -13.49 -17.40 5.25
N VAL A 535 -13.15 -18.66 4.99
CA VAL A 535 -12.83 -19.70 6.00
C VAL A 535 -11.39 -20.19 5.92
N PHE A 536 -10.77 -20.06 4.75
CA PHE A 536 -9.39 -20.39 4.44
C PHE A 536 -8.80 -19.20 3.66
N PRO A 537 -8.26 -18.19 4.36
CA PRO A 537 -7.76 -16.98 3.72
C PRO A 537 -6.73 -17.28 2.61
N PRO A 538 -6.76 -16.55 1.47
CA PRO A 538 -5.91 -16.87 0.33
C PRO A 538 -4.41 -16.90 0.63
N ASP A 539 -3.93 -16.03 1.52
CA ASP A 539 -2.51 -15.91 1.89
C ASP A 539 -2.15 -16.67 3.18
N LEU A 540 -3.10 -17.39 3.80
CA LEU A 540 -2.80 -18.31 4.91
C LEU A 540 -1.65 -19.30 4.59
N PRO A 541 -1.54 -19.88 3.38
CA PRO A 541 -0.45 -20.81 3.05
C PRO A 541 0.94 -20.20 3.22
N LEU A 542 1.07 -18.87 3.11
CA LEU A 542 2.32 -18.15 3.33
C LEU A 542 2.75 -18.17 4.81
N LEU A 543 1.79 -18.02 5.74
CA LEU A 543 2.04 -18.06 7.18
C LEU A 543 2.43 -19.46 7.64
N ASP A 544 1.75 -20.48 7.11
CA ASP A 544 1.88 -21.87 7.52
C ASP A 544 2.91 -22.67 6.71
N ARG A 545 3.57 -22.02 5.74
CA ARG A 545 4.57 -22.61 4.84
C ARG A 545 4.04 -23.81 4.06
N VAL A 546 2.82 -23.67 3.56
CA VAL A 546 2.16 -24.66 2.72
C VAL A 546 2.23 -24.18 1.27
N PRO A 547 2.84 -24.93 0.33
CA PRO A 547 2.82 -24.57 -1.08
C PRO A 547 1.40 -24.49 -1.61
N SER A 548 1.07 -23.41 -2.32
CA SER A 548 -0.25 -23.16 -2.91
C SER A 548 -0.16 -22.67 -4.36
N LEU A 549 -1.14 -23.05 -5.18
CA LEU A 549 -1.36 -22.51 -6.51
C LEU A 549 -1.98 -21.10 -6.49
N TRP A 550 -2.55 -20.72 -5.35
CA TRP A 550 -3.39 -19.53 -5.20
C TRP A 550 -2.92 -18.65 -4.04
N GLY A 551 -3.33 -17.38 -4.09
CA GLY A 551 -3.08 -16.32 -3.12
C GLY A 551 -3.99 -15.14 -3.42
N LEU A 552 -4.01 -14.13 -2.55
CA LEU A 552 -4.80 -12.92 -2.75
C LEU A 552 -4.31 -12.16 -3.98
N PHE A 553 -5.22 -11.52 -4.72
CA PHE A 553 -4.86 -10.79 -5.93
C PHE A 553 -3.70 -9.80 -5.71
N ASN A 554 -2.57 -10.07 -6.35
CA ASN A 554 -1.39 -9.23 -6.30
C ASN A 554 -1.12 -8.63 -7.68
N PRO A 555 -1.11 -7.28 -7.83
CA PRO A 555 -0.90 -6.65 -9.13
C PRO A 555 0.47 -6.96 -9.75
N VAL A 556 1.49 -7.29 -8.96
CA VAL A 556 2.82 -7.64 -9.48
C VAL A 556 3.05 -9.14 -9.65
N GLN A 557 1.98 -9.95 -9.57
CA GLN A 557 2.02 -11.37 -9.92
C GLN A 557 2.51 -11.56 -11.37
N LEU A 558 3.28 -12.63 -11.59
CA LEU A 558 3.82 -12.99 -12.90
C LEU A 558 2.69 -13.24 -13.92
N SER A 559 2.74 -12.55 -15.05
CA SER A 559 1.69 -12.62 -16.09
C SER A 559 1.54 -14.03 -16.65
N ASP A 560 2.66 -14.67 -16.96
CA ASP A 560 2.66 -15.97 -17.65
C ASP A 560 2.04 -17.06 -16.77
N TYR A 561 2.32 -17.04 -15.46
CA TYR A 561 1.67 -17.95 -14.52
C TYR A 561 0.18 -17.62 -14.33
N TYR A 562 -0.15 -16.34 -14.21
CA TYR A 562 -1.54 -15.92 -14.08
C TYR A 562 -2.38 -16.36 -15.29
N ASP A 563 -1.88 -16.15 -16.50
CA ASP A 563 -2.55 -16.54 -17.75
C ASP A 563 -2.60 -18.06 -17.91
N TYR A 564 -1.54 -18.78 -17.52
CA TYR A 564 -1.57 -20.25 -17.45
C TYR A 564 -2.75 -20.73 -16.60
N TRP A 565 -2.82 -20.26 -15.35
CA TRP A 565 -3.85 -20.67 -14.41
C TRP A 565 -5.26 -20.22 -14.79
N LYS A 566 -5.43 -18.94 -15.18
CA LYS A 566 -6.75 -18.33 -15.39
C LYS A 566 -7.30 -18.48 -16.80
N THR A 567 -6.43 -18.54 -17.80
CA THR A 567 -6.82 -18.44 -19.20
C THR A 567 -6.61 -19.74 -19.97
N TYR A 568 -5.54 -20.48 -19.67
CA TYR A 568 -5.15 -21.64 -20.47
C TYR A 568 -5.62 -22.97 -19.90
N VAL A 569 -5.68 -23.13 -18.57
CA VAL A 569 -6.26 -24.31 -17.92
C VAL A 569 -7.78 -24.35 -18.15
N PRO A 570 -8.33 -25.33 -18.90
CA PRO A 570 -9.76 -25.38 -19.19
C PRO A 570 -10.64 -25.64 -17.96
N GLY A 571 -10.07 -26.28 -16.96
CA GLY A 571 -10.75 -26.66 -15.72
C GLY A 571 -9.92 -27.66 -14.91
N ARG A 572 -10.39 -27.93 -13.70
CA ARG A 572 -9.70 -28.79 -12.73
C ARG A 572 -9.59 -30.25 -13.15
N GLY A 573 -10.48 -30.74 -14.02
CA GLY A 573 -10.42 -32.07 -14.62
C GLY A 573 -9.41 -32.25 -15.77
N SER A 574 -8.63 -31.23 -16.12
CA SER A 574 -7.72 -31.27 -17.28
C SER A 574 -6.29 -31.70 -16.92
N ALA A 575 -5.58 -32.30 -17.88
CA ALA A 575 -4.16 -32.66 -17.71
C ALA A 575 -3.26 -31.44 -17.45
N LEU A 576 -3.63 -30.27 -17.98
CA LEU A 576 -2.92 -29.01 -17.68
C LEU A 576 -3.06 -28.62 -16.19
N TYR A 577 -4.22 -28.89 -15.58
CA TYR A 577 -4.39 -28.75 -14.14
C TYR A 577 -3.53 -29.75 -13.36
N ASP A 578 -3.50 -31.01 -13.80
CA ASP A 578 -2.73 -32.07 -13.15
C ASP A 578 -1.22 -31.74 -13.12
N ALA A 579 -0.71 -31.10 -14.18
CA ALA A 579 0.68 -30.64 -14.28
C ALA A 579 1.07 -29.52 -13.28
N LEU A 580 0.10 -28.83 -12.69
CA LEU A 580 0.36 -27.85 -11.62
C LEU A 580 0.73 -28.51 -10.28
N GLY A 581 0.48 -29.82 -10.16
CA GLY A 581 0.86 -30.61 -8.99
C GLY A 581 0.08 -30.27 -7.71
N ALA A 582 -1.14 -29.75 -7.83
CA ALA A 582 -2.04 -29.60 -6.69
C ALA A 582 -2.57 -30.97 -6.25
N ARG A 583 -1.84 -31.62 -5.34
CA ARG A 583 -2.24 -32.92 -4.78
C ARG A 583 -3.49 -32.81 -3.91
N TYR A 584 -3.70 -31.67 -3.27
CA TYR A 584 -4.85 -31.43 -2.42
C TYR A 584 -5.65 -30.20 -2.87
N VAL A 585 -6.97 -30.31 -2.82
CA VAL A 585 -7.90 -29.21 -3.08
C VAL A 585 -8.65 -28.93 -1.79
N VAL A 586 -8.48 -27.73 -1.25
CA VAL A 586 -9.26 -27.24 -0.11
C VAL A 586 -10.50 -26.58 -0.67
N ALA A 587 -11.70 -27.04 -0.29
CA ALA A 587 -12.95 -26.55 -0.84
C ALA A 587 -14.07 -26.50 0.20
N LYS A 588 -15.04 -25.59 0.04
CA LYS A 588 -16.26 -25.61 0.85
C LYS A 588 -17.02 -26.91 0.59
N LYS A 589 -17.80 -27.36 1.57
CA LYS A 589 -18.51 -28.65 1.47
C LYS A 589 -19.48 -28.73 0.28
N ASP A 590 -20.00 -27.58 -0.16
CA ASP A 590 -20.94 -27.43 -1.27
C ASP A 590 -20.26 -27.08 -2.61
N THR A 591 -18.94 -26.89 -2.64
CA THR A 591 -18.21 -26.61 -3.89
C THR A 591 -18.29 -27.84 -4.81
N PRO A 592 -18.86 -27.73 -6.02
CA PRO A 592 -18.88 -28.84 -6.96
C PRO A 592 -17.47 -29.11 -7.47
N LEU A 593 -17.02 -30.36 -7.33
CA LEU A 593 -15.74 -30.85 -7.83
C LEU A 593 -15.95 -32.06 -8.73
N ASP A 594 -15.05 -32.24 -9.70
CA ASP A 594 -15.05 -33.39 -10.59
C ASP A 594 -14.92 -34.72 -9.82
N ALA A 595 -15.47 -35.80 -10.37
CA ALA A 595 -15.49 -37.12 -9.72
C ALA A 595 -14.10 -37.72 -9.43
N LYS A 596 -13.03 -37.18 -10.04
CA LYS A 596 -11.65 -37.62 -9.76
C LYS A 596 -11.17 -37.23 -8.36
N PHE A 597 -11.72 -36.14 -7.79
CA PHE A 597 -11.31 -35.62 -6.49
C PHE A 597 -11.91 -36.47 -5.37
N LYS A 598 -11.05 -37.06 -4.54
CA LYS A 598 -11.48 -37.98 -3.46
C LYS A 598 -11.42 -37.25 -2.11
N PRO A 599 -12.51 -37.18 -1.33
CA PRO A 599 -12.45 -36.58 -0.02
C PRO A 599 -11.50 -37.37 0.89
N VAL A 600 -10.54 -36.70 1.49
CA VAL A 600 -9.55 -37.28 2.42
C VAL A 600 -9.60 -36.67 3.82
N PHE A 601 -10.22 -35.50 3.95
CA PHE A 601 -10.52 -34.87 5.23
C PHE A 601 -11.88 -34.19 5.17
N THR A 602 -12.78 -34.54 6.08
CA THR A 602 -14.16 -34.03 6.12
C THR A 602 -14.62 -33.58 7.51
N ASP A 603 -13.70 -33.59 8.48
CA ASP A 603 -13.99 -33.37 9.90
C ASP A 603 -14.26 -31.90 10.23
N ASP A 604 -13.74 -30.96 9.42
CA ASP A 604 -14.08 -29.55 9.54
C ASP A 604 -15.56 -29.30 9.19
N LYS A 605 -16.18 -28.29 9.79
CA LYS A 605 -17.61 -27.99 9.63
C LYS A 605 -17.93 -27.28 8.32
N GLN A 606 -17.00 -26.50 7.77
CA GLN A 606 -17.22 -25.58 6.66
C GLN A 606 -16.50 -26.01 5.38
N MET A 607 -15.40 -26.75 5.50
CA MET A 607 -14.58 -27.17 4.36
C MET A 607 -14.22 -28.66 4.41
N ASN A 608 -13.81 -29.18 3.25
CA ASN A 608 -13.24 -30.51 3.08
C ASN A 608 -11.89 -30.37 2.36
N VAL A 609 -11.01 -31.35 2.56
CA VAL A 609 -9.83 -31.54 1.73
C VAL A 609 -10.05 -32.73 0.83
N TYR A 610 -9.82 -32.53 -0.46
CA TYR A 610 -9.89 -33.57 -1.48
C TYR A 610 -8.49 -33.86 -2.01
N GLU A 611 -8.17 -35.12 -2.21
CA GLU A 611 -6.98 -35.56 -2.92
C GLU A 611 -7.26 -35.64 -4.43
N ASP A 612 -6.33 -35.11 -5.22
CA ASP A 612 -6.26 -35.35 -6.65
C ASP A 612 -5.28 -36.51 -6.93
N PRO A 613 -5.77 -37.73 -7.22
CA PRO A 613 -4.90 -38.86 -7.53
C PRO A 613 -4.14 -38.67 -8.85
N ALA A 614 -4.62 -37.80 -9.74
CA ALA A 614 -4.04 -37.54 -11.06
C ALA A 614 -2.95 -36.45 -11.02
N ALA A 615 -2.83 -35.69 -9.94
CA ALA A 615 -1.83 -34.62 -9.82
C ALA A 615 -0.40 -35.14 -10.06
N TYR A 616 0.34 -34.44 -10.93
CA TYR A 616 1.72 -34.79 -11.26
C TYR A 616 2.65 -34.44 -10.09
N PRO A 617 3.80 -35.12 -9.97
CA PRO A 617 4.86 -34.66 -9.09
C PRO A 617 5.32 -33.25 -9.45
N ARG A 618 5.91 -32.53 -8.50
CA ARG A 618 6.43 -31.16 -8.68
C ARG A 618 7.43 -31.02 -9.81
N ALA A 619 8.19 -32.08 -10.06
CA ALA A 619 9.08 -32.18 -11.20
C ALA A 619 8.86 -33.53 -11.88
N PHE A 620 8.79 -33.52 -13.21
CA PHE A 620 8.61 -34.73 -14.01
C PHE A 620 9.30 -34.57 -15.36
N ALA A 621 9.68 -35.69 -15.96
CA ALA A 621 10.39 -35.72 -17.24
C ALA A 621 9.56 -36.37 -18.35
N VAL A 622 9.60 -35.78 -19.55
CA VAL A 622 8.92 -36.28 -20.75
C VAL A 622 9.89 -36.44 -21.91
N ALA A 623 9.67 -37.47 -22.73
CA ALA A 623 10.59 -37.81 -23.81
C ALA A 623 10.37 -37.01 -25.11
N ASN A 624 9.32 -36.18 -25.16
CA ASN A 624 9.04 -35.34 -26.30
C ASN A 624 9.02 -33.88 -25.85
N SER A 625 9.81 -33.05 -26.50
CA SER A 625 9.73 -31.60 -26.31
C SER A 625 9.80 -30.85 -27.62
N ALA A 626 9.04 -29.76 -27.68
CA ALA A 626 9.21 -28.74 -28.70
C ALA A 626 10.14 -27.64 -28.18
N GLY A 627 10.96 -27.09 -29.08
CA GLY A 627 11.61 -25.79 -28.88
C GLY A 627 10.86 -24.71 -29.64
N GLY A 628 11.02 -23.45 -29.28
CA GLY A 628 10.39 -22.34 -30.00
C GLY A 628 10.44 -21.01 -29.27
N SER A 629 9.78 -20.01 -29.86
CA SER A 629 9.49 -18.73 -29.21
C SER A 629 8.36 -18.87 -28.17
N HIS A 630 8.20 -17.86 -27.32
CA HIS A 630 7.12 -17.79 -26.34
C HIS A 630 5.72 -17.92 -26.99
N ASP A 631 5.46 -17.19 -28.07
CA ASP A 631 4.18 -17.27 -28.80
C ASP A 631 3.91 -18.67 -29.36
N GLN A 632 4.96 -19.35 -29.83
CA GLN A 632 4.85 -20.73 -30.31
C GLN A 632 4.55 -21.68 -29.15
N ALA A 633 5.17 -21.49 -27.98
CA ALA A 633 4.88 -22.28 -26.79
C ALA A 633 3.42 -22.13 -26.35
N VAL A 634 2.90 -20.89 -26.30
CA VAL A 634 1.50 -20.62 -26.01
C VAL A 634 0.57 -21.31 -27.02
N GLN A 635 0.88 -21.23 -28.31
CA GLN A 635 0.07 -21.87 -29.36
C GLN A 635 0.09 -23.40 -29.26
N THR A 636 1.26 -24.00 -29.07
CA THR A 636 1.43 -25.45 -28.93
C THR A 636 0.67 -25.96 -27.71
N MET A 637 0.88 -25.35 -26.55
CA MET A 637 0.26 -25.77 -25.29
C MET A 637 -1.27 -25.63 -25.32
N ARG A 638 -1.81 -24.62 -26.01
CA ARG A 638 -3.26 -24.44 -26.19
C ARG A 638 -3.88 -25.36 -27.24
N GLY A 639 -3.05 -26.09 -28.00
CA GLY A 639 -3.50 -27.06 -28.98
C GLY A 639 -4.18 -28.25 -28.31
N SER A 640 -5.27 -28.75 -28.90
CA SER A 640 -6.02 -29.90 -28.35
C SER A 640 -5.23 -31.21 -28.32
N SER A 641 -4.10 -31.28 -29.02
CA SER A 641 -3.19 -32.43 -29.05
C SER A 641 -2.07 -32.36 -28.01
N PHE A 642 -1.94 -31.25 -27.28
CA PHE A 642 -0.91 -31.11 -26.26
C PHE A 642 -1.31 -31.87 -25.00
N ASP A 643 -0.43 -32.76 -24.55
CA ASP A 643 -0.62 -33.54 -23.34
C ASP A 643 0.64 -33.42 -22.47
N PRO A 644 0.57 -32.74 -21.31
CA PRO A 644 1.72 -32.56 -20.44
C PRO A 644 2.26 -33.87 -19.85
N ALA A 645 1.52 -34.99 -19.92
CA ALA A 645 2.09 -36.30 -19.56
C ALA A 645 3.18 -36.75 -20.54
N HIS A 646 3.12 -36.31 -21.79
CA HIS A 646 3.94 -36.86 -22.87
C HIS A 646 4.73 -35.81 -23.63
N GLN A 647 4.39 -34.52 -23.48
CA GLN A 647 4.97 -33.41 -24.22
C GLN A 647 5.27 -32.25 -23.29
N ALA A 648 6.37 -31.56 -23.55
CA ALA A 648 6.71 -30.27 -22.96
C ALA A 648 7.15 -29.29 -24.04
N VAL A 649 7.11 -27.99 -23.77
CA VAL A 649 7.71 -26.97 -24.62
C VAL A 649 8.81 -26.26 -23.85
N LEU A 650 10.05 -26.36 -24.32
CA LEU A 650 11.20 -25.63 -23.77
C LEU A 650 11.50 -24.41 -24.64
N GLU A 651 11.11 -23.22 -24.18
CA GLU A 651 11.31 -21.98 -24.94
C GLU A 651 12.80 -21.69 -25.13
N GLY A 652 13.21 -21.52 -26.39
CA GLY A 652 14.62 -21.39 -26.78
C GLY A 652 15.50 -22.63 -26.51
N GLY A 653 14.90 -23.75 -26.07
CA GLY A 653 15.57 -25.00 -25.75
C GLY A 653 15.55 -26.03 -26.88
N PRO A 654 16.19 -27.19 -26.66
CA PRO A 654 16.24 -28.26 -27.64
C PRO A 654 14.87 -28.94 -27.79
N GLY A 655 14.50 -29.24 -29.04
CA GLY A 655 13.41 -30.16 -29.32
C GLY A 655 13.88 -31.60 -29.20
N ILE A 656 13.27 -32.38 -28.31
CA ILE A 656 13.59 -33.78 -28.09
C ILE A 656 12.52 -34.63 -28.77
N GLN A 657 12.94 -35.58 -29.61
CA GLN A 657 12.04 -36.48 -30.32
C GLN A 657 12.15 -37.87 -29.69
N GLY A 658 11.14 -38.24 -28.91
CA GLY A 658 11.06 -39.52 -28.22
C GLY A 658 9.63 -39.82 -27.79
N SER A 659 9.43 -40.98 -27.19
CA SER A 659 8.14 -41.40 -26.65
C SER A 659 8.32 -42.02 -25.27
N GLY A 660 7.52 -41.58 -24.29
CA GLY A 660 7.62 -42.00 -22.90
C GLY A 660 7.57 -40.83 -21.92
N GLY A 661 7.43 -41.16 -20.64
CA GLY A 661 7.07 -40.21 -19.59
C GLY A 661 5.58 -40.27 -19.24
N PRO A 662 5.13 -39.56 -18.20
CA PRO A 662 5.95 -38.69 -17.36
C PRO A 662 6.74 -39.53 -16.34
N TRP A 663 8.07 -39.36 -16.29
CA TRP A 663 8.90 -39.98 -15.26
C TRP A 663 8.97 -39.05 -14.05
N PRO A 664 8.52 -39.50 -12.86
CA PRO A 664 8.44 -38.65 -11.68
C PRO A 664 9.84 -38.35 -11.14
N ALA A 665 10.06 -37.12 -10.70
CA ALA A 665 11.17 -36.83 -9.80
C ALA A 665 10.89 -37.44 -8.41
N THR A 666 11.96 -37.77 -7.71
CA THR A 666 11.97 -38.32 -6.36
C THR A 666 12.82 -37.44 -5.44
N ASN A 667 12.67 -37.61 -4.12
CA ASN A 667 13.41 -36.82 -3.12
C ASN A 667 13.30 -35.29 -3.31
N PHE A 668 12.13 -34.82 -3.75
CA PHE A 668 11.91 -33.40 -3.98
C PHE A 668 11.95 -32.64 -2.65
N ALA A 669 12.85 -31.67 -2.54
CA ALA A 669 12.97 -30.78 -1.41
C ALA A 669 12.99 -29.33 -1.90
N GLU A 670 12.19 -28.47 -1.28
CA GLU A 670 12.13 -27.03 -1.56
C GLU A 670 12.47 -26.27 -0.28
N SER A 671 13.39 -25.32 -0.37
CA SER A 671 13.87 -24.54 0.77
C SER A 671 14.08 -23.10 0.35
N GLY A 672 13.20 -22.19 0.77
CA GLY A 672 13.33 -20.75 0.54
C GLY A 672 13.65 -20.41 -0.92
N ASP A 673 14.91 -20.08 -1.18
CA ASP A 673 15.45 -19.66 -2.47
C ASP A 673 15.97 -20.83 -3.35
N GLY A 674 15.55 -22.07 -3.11
CA GLY A 674 16.05 -23.23 -3.86
C GLY A 674 15.16 -24.45 -3.84
N ALA A 675 15.39 -25.37 -4.77
CA ALA A 675 14.76 -26.68 -4.84
C ALA A 675 15.76 -27.74 -5.32
N SER A 676 15.62 -28.98 -4.88
CA SER A 676 16.47 -30.11 -5.29
C SER A 676 15.63 -31.37 -5.47
N PHE A 677 16.03 -32.24 -6.41
CA PHE A 677 15.35 -33.51 -6.67
C PHE A 677 16.23 -34.48 -7.47
N ASP A 678 15.89 -35.76 -7.39
CA ASP A 678 16.49 -36.83 -8.20
C ASP A 678 15.52 -37.26 -9.30
N VAL A 679 16.02 -37.46 -10.52
CA VAL A 679 15.20 -37.96 -11.63
C VAL A 679 15.96 -39.01 -12.43
N ASN A 680 15.27 -40.08 -12.80
CA ASN A 680 15.82 -41.14 -13.66
C ASN A 680 15.10 -41.11 -15.01
N VAL A 681 15.84 -40.83 -16.08
CA VAL A 681 15.31 -40.70 -17.43
C VAL A 681 15.95 -41.76 -18.35
N PRO A 682 15.18 -42.73 -18.88
CA PRO A 682 15.72 -43.82 -19.70
C PRO A 682 16.32 -43.38 -21.05
N GLN A 683 15.97 -42.19 -21.51
CA GLN A 683 16.39 -41.59 -22.78
C GLN A 683 16.47 -40.06 -22.59
N PRO A 684 17.05 -39.30 -23.54
CA PRO A 684 17.04 -37.85 -23.48
C PRO A 684 15.63 -37.31 -23.24
N ALA A 685 15.47 -36.41 -22.28
CA ALA A 685 14.17 -35.98 -21.81
C ALA A 685 14.17 -34.51 -21.40
N ALA A 686 13.01 -33.87 -21.54
CA ALA A 686 12.75 -32.56 -20.98
C ALA A 686 12.17 -32.73 -19.57
N VAL A 687 12.75 -32.08 -18.58
CA VAL A 687 12.21 -31.99 -17.23
C VAL A 687 11.40 -30.71 -17.12
N VAL A 688 10.17 -30.82 -16.64
CA VAL A 688 9.34 -29.69 -16.24
C VAL A 688 9.29 -29.65 -14.72
N VAL A 689 9.55 -28.48 -14.14
CA VAL A 689 9.46 -28.22 -12.70
C VAL A 689 8.37 -27.17 -12.52
N SER A 690 7.28 -27.55 -11.84
CA SER A 690 6.05 -26.78 -11.65
C SER A 690 6.23 -25.59 -10.66
N THR A 691 7.39 -24.95 -10.70
CA THR A 691 7.71 -23.68 -10.04
C THR A 691 7.69 -22.60 -11.10
N ALA A 692 7.05 -21.46 -10.82
CA ALA A 692 6.91 -20.39 -11.78
C ALA A 692 8.29 -19.90 -12.29
N TYR A 693 8.42 -19.70 -13.59
CA TYR A 693 9.65 -19.24 -14.21
C TYR A 693 9.90 -17.77 -13.88
N TYR A 694 11.12 -17.46 -13.45
CA TYR A 694 11.58 -16.08 -13.27
C TYR A 694 13.09 -15.97 -13.56
N PRO A 695 13.59 -14.87 -14.16
CA PRO A 695 15.02 -14.71 -14.38
C PRO A 695 15.82 -14.64 -13.06
N GLY A 696 16.94 -15.35 -13.00
CA GLY A 696 17.81 -15.41 -11.82
C GLY A 696 17.89 -16.79 -11.17
N TRP A 697 17.06 -17.74 -11.60
CA TRP A 697 17.21 -19.15 -11.28
C TRP A 697 18.38 -19.76 -12.06
N ASN A 698 19.21 -20.55 -11.36
CA ASN A 698 20.31 -21.30 -11.91
C ASN A 698 20.11 -22.79 -11.62
N ALA A 699 20.52 -23.65 -12.55
CA ALA A 699 20.46 -25.09 -12.40
C ALA A 699 21.85 -25.70 -12.37
N VAL A 700 22.01 -26.72 -11.52
CA VAL A 700 23.17 -27.60 -11.48
C VAL A 700 22.66 -29.03 -11.60
N VAL A 701 23.21 -29.78 -12.55
CA VAL A 701 22.90 -31.19 -12.78
C VAL A 701 24.18 -31.99 -12.54
N ASP A 702 24.13 -32.93 -11.59
CA ASP A 702 25.29 -33.76 -11.20
C ASP A 702 26.55 -32.95 -10.88
N GLY A 703 26.37 -31.79 -10.23
CA GLY A 703 27.45 -30.88 -9.86
C GLY A 703 27.97 -29.98 -10.99
N GLN A 704 27.41 -30.07 -12.20
CA GLN A 704 27.77 -29.20 -13.34
C GLN A 704 26.67 -28.18 -13.65
N PRO A 705 27.01 -26.92 -13.99
CA PRO A 705 26.02 -25.93 -14.42
C PRO A 705 25.21 -26.42 -15.62
N ALA A 706 23.90 -26.26 -15.56
CA ALA A 706 22.97 -26.60 -16.63
C ALA A 706 22.15 -25.38 -17.05
N GLN A 707 21.75 -25.33 -18.32
CA GLN A 707 20.89 -24.27 -18.83
C GLN A 707 19.45 -24.52 -18.39
N LEU A 708 18.86 -23.54 -17.72
CA LEU A 708 17.45 -23.51 -17.38
C LEU A 708 16.66 -22.82 -18.50
N PHE A 709 15.52 -23.40 -18.86
CA PHE A 709 14.58 -22.89 -19.85
C PHE A 709 13.26 -22.53 -19.17
N ARG A 710 12.45 -21.75 -19.88
CA ARG A 710 11.03 -21.62 -19.57
C ARG A 710 10.31 -22.80 -20.22
N ALA A 711 9.64 -23.60 -19.39
CA ALA A 711 8.82 -24.73 -19.78
C ALA A 711 7.34 -24.35 -19.77
N ASP A 712 6.60 -24.81 -20.78
CA ASP A 712 5.14 -24.75 -20.84
C ASP A 712 4.58 -23.37 -20.45
N VAL A 713 5.19 -22.32 -21.01
CA VAL A 713 4.86 -20.91 -20.82
C VAL A 713 5.20 -20.35 -19.44
N ALA A 714 4.92 -21.08 -18.37
CA ALA A 714 4.91 -20.53 -17.01
C ALA A 714 5.96 -21.14 -16.06
N PHE A 715 6.60 -22.26 -16.41
CA PHE A 715 7.37 -23.08 -15.47
C PHE A 715 8.85 -23.17 -15.80
N GLN A 716 9.63 -23.75 -14.89
CA GLN A 716 11.05 -23.99 -15.11
C GLN A 716 11.26 -25.31 -15.87
N GLY A 717 12.25 -25.34 -16.77
CA GLY A 717 12.54 -26.49 -17.61
C GLY A 717 14.02 -26.80 -17.77
N LEU A 718 14.36 -28.09 -17.92
CA LEU A 718 15.72 -28.57 -18.20
C LEU A 718 15.71 -29.61 -19.32
N SER A 719 16.84 -29.77 -20.00
CA SER A 719 17.08 -30.91 -20.89
C SER A 719 18.13 -31.80 -20.26
N LEU A 720 17.81 -33.09 -20.11
CA LEU A 720 18.69 -34.10 -19.52
C LEU A 720 19.06 -35.17 -20.54
N ALA A 721 20.28 -35.68 -20.43
CA ALA A 721 20.69 -36.90 -21.11
C ALA A 721 20.02 -38.12 -20.46
N ALA A 722 20.15 -39.30 -21.08
CA ALA A 722 19.69 -40.54 -20.47
C ALA A 722 20.53 -40.88 -19.22
N GLY A 723 19.89 -41.21 -18.11
CA GLY A 723 20.56 -41.59 -16.87
C GLY A 723 19.80 -41.18 -15.61
N GLN A 724 20.44 -41.45 -14.48
CA GLN A 724 20.02 -40.95 -13.17
C GLN A 724 20.75 -39.63 -12.92
N HIS A 725 19.99 -38.59 -12.57
CA HIS A 725 20.48 -37.24 -12.39
C HIS A 725 20.02 -36.66 -11.05
N HIS A 726 20.92 -35.95 -10.38
CA HIS A 726 20.59 -35.06 -9.27
C HIS A 726 20.51 -33.62 -9.79
N VAL A 727 19.41 -32.93 -9.50
CA VAL A 727 19.16 -31.56 -9.94
C VAL A 727 19.04 -30.64 -8.74
N ASP A 728 19.86 -29.58 -8.75
CA ASP A 728 19.81 -28.47 -7.79
C ASP A 728 19.42 -27.18 -8.52
N LEU A 729 18.35 -26.54 -8.05
CA LEU A 729 17.89 -25.22 -8.50
C LEU A 729 18.13 -24.19 -7.40
N ARG A 730 18.71 -23.04 -7.74
CA ARG A 730 18.95 -21.94 -6.81
C ARG A 730 18.58 -20.60 -7.42
N PHE A 731 17.81 -19.82 -6.69
CA PHE A 731 17.46 -18.46 -7.04
C PHE A 731 18.56 -17.51 -6.57
N ASP A 732 19.29 -16.92 -7.52
CA ASP A 732 20.43 -16.06 -7.28
C ASP A 732 20.40 -14.83 -8.20
N PRO A 733 19.49 -13.86 -7.92
CA PRO A 733 19.20 -12.76 -8.83
C PRO A 733 20.37 -11.75 -8.97
N ALA A 734 20.91 -11.61 -10.18
CA ALA A 734 22.01 -10.70 -10.46
C ALA A 734 21.66 -9.21 -10.19
N LEU A 735 20.43 -8.79 -10.52
CA LEU A 735 19.99 -7.41 -10.31
C LEU A 735 19.89 -7.02 -8.83
N PHE A 736 19.57 -7.98 -7.96
CA PHE A 736 19.63 -7.77 -6.51
C PHE A 736 21.08 -7.50 -6.07
N LYS A 737 22.05 -8.31 -6.51
CA LYS A 737 23.47 -8.11 -6.15
C LYS A 737 24.01 -6.76 -6.63
N VAL A 738 23.73 -6.41 -7.90
CA VAL A 738 24.12 -5.10 -8.46
C VAL A 738 23.45 -3.98 -7.66
N GLY A 739 22.16 -4.11 -7.39
CA GLY A 739 21.41 -3.14 -6.58
C GLY A 739 21.96 -2.98 -5.17
N ALA A 740 22.35 -4.07 -4.52
CA ALA A 740 22.96 -4.06 -3.19
C ALA A 740 24.31 -3.33 -3.17
N VAL A 741 25.18 -3.57 -4.16
CA VAL A 741 26.46 -2.86 -4.29
C VAL A 741 26.25 -1.36 -4.53
N VAL A 742 25.38 -1.01 -5.48
CA VAL A 742 25.07 0.39 -5.80
C VAL A 742 24.46 1.11 -4.59
N SER A 743 23.54 0.47 -3.88
CA SER A 743 22.92 1.01 -2.67
C SER A 743 23.95 1.18 -1.56
N GLY A 744 24.81 0.19 -1.32
CA GLY A 744 25.86 0.27 -0.31
C GLY A 744 26.82 1.44 -0.56
N LEU A 745 27.27 1.61 -1.81
CA LEU A 745 28.11 2.75 -2.19
C LEU A 745 27.36 4.09 -2.09
N GLY A 746 26.08 4.11 -2.45
CA GLY A 746 25.21 5.27 -2.31
C GLY A 746 25.08 5.71 -0.85
N TRP A 747 24.73 4.78 0.05
CA TRP A 747 24.51 5.05 1.48
C TRP A 747 25.81 5.49 2.15
N LEU A 748 26.94 4.86 1.80
CA LEU A 748 28.27 5.29 2.25
C LEU A 748 28.57 6.73 1.81
N SER A 749 28.34 7.04 0.53
CA SER A 749 28.60 8.37 -0.03
C SER A 749 27.72 9.44 0.62
N ALA A 750 26.42 9.15 0.80
CA ALA A 750 25.48 10.02 1.49
C ALA A 750 25.90 10.25 2.96
N GLY A 751 26.29 9.18 3.66
CA GLY A 751 26.78 9.26 5.04
C GLY A 751 28.04 10.11 5.18
N VAL A 752 29.02 9.94 4.29
CA VAL A 752 30.23 10.77 4.27
C VAL A 752 29.89 12.24 4.04
N LEU A 753 29.01 12.56 3.08
CA LEU A 753 28.57 13.93 2.81
C LEU A 753 27.90 14.58 4.03
N VAL A 754 27.08 13.82 4.77
CA VAL A 754 26.43 14.26 6.01
C VAL A 754 27.45 14.51 7.12
N LEU A 755 28.47 13.65 7.26
CA LEU A 755 29.49 13.76 8.31
C LEU A 755 30.43 14.95 8.12
N ILE A 756 30.70 15.36 6.88
CA ILE A 756 31.59 16.49 6.56
C ILE A 756 30.85 17.83 6.44
N ALA A 757 29.52 17.85 6.61
CA ALA A 757 28.66 19.03 6.51
C ALA A 757 28.40 19.68 7.86
#